data_AF-A0A450UT70-F1
#
_entry.id   AF-A0A450UT70-F1
#
_cell.length_a   1.000
_cell.length_b   1.000
_cell.length_c   1.000
_cell.angle_alpha   90.00
_cell.angle_beta   90.00
_cell.angle_gamma   90.00
#
_symmetry.space_group_name_H-M   'P 1'
#
loop_
_entity.id
_entity.type
_entity.pdbx_description
1 polymer ?
#
loop_
_entity_poly.entity_id
_entity_poly.type
_entity_poly.pdbx_seq_one_letter_code
_entity_poly.pdbx_strand_id
1 'polypeptide(L)'
;MSDIGSNIHTREELHLDNYRTSRIDHRYDQDWFRIYLRAGQRVRFDLEGSPTGRGTLSDTYLRGIYNGSGSRLGGTTNDDGGTSTNSRVTFTASSSGNYYVAAGAYSSRTGSYRLTATSLGRSPTGRPDLIISSGNATGSFTSGGRVTANVTLGNQGASTSSTFYTRYYLSTNSSITTSDTYLDYDTTYGLSGGSSTGESESFNLPTNLTSGRTYYIGAIVDYDGRVSESNESNNARVLRSFTVPSLTDDFSQNTRTQGRLSLGSNATGNIERSGDQDWFRIRLNQGQQVRFDLEGSPTGRGTLRDTYLRGIYDSSGSQLSGTTNDDGGTSTNSRVTFTASRTGDYYVSAGAYSGTGTYRLTATALGSTQPPSPPPSSTDDFSANTGTRGRLSLGGNTTGNIERSGDQDWFRIRLNQGQRVRFDLEGRPTGRGTLSDTYLRGIYDSSGNQIGGTTNDDGGTGTNSRVDFTANRTGDYYVAAGAYSSRTGTYRLAVSSIGTTTPSQPTILSIAATGADKNEGNNGNTPFTFTVTRSGNTSGSSSAYWTVSGHGSNAASGSDFTSGSFPGSRVTFAPGETRKTVTVYVSGDTSVELNENFRVQLSNSSGAAIGTSTAYGTIRNEDSFFDYLSRAAAYVATGARSALDWTMDNIRSALTTKYNNGTKYLAYVTSPTVDIPHPYTFGLTSTSIGATAYFDIADIMGITQEGRGGYAGNENGWVTTWIDAEASLLSLGAGYSPVGIVEIEDIDVFETDPTRQFDLSLGSVEFRGLTFSTD
;
A
#
# COMPACT_ATOMS: atom_id res chain seq x y z
N MET A 1 -20.19 49.99 79.05
CA MET A 1 -21.26 49.28 78.33
C MET A 1 -20.57 48.54 77.20
N SER A 2 -20.10 47.34 77.52
CA SER A 2 -19.61 46.38 76.52
C SER A 2 -20.80 45.80 75.75
N ASP A 3 -20.51 45.03 74.70
CA ASP A 3 -21.32 43.86 74.28
C ASP A 3 -22.19 43.99 73.03
N ILE A 4 -21.63 44.41 71.89
CA ILE A 4 -22.11 43.81 70.64
C ILE A 4 -21.09 42.75 70.22
N GLY A 5 -21.37 41.50 70.57
CA GLY A 5 -20.52 40.37 70.21
C GLY A 5 -20.48 40.14 68.69
N SER A 6 -19.40 39.51 68.21
CA SER A 6 -19.14 39.25 66.79
C SER A 6 -20.08 38.24 66.12
N ASN A 7 -21.15 37.81 66.80
CA ASN A 7 -22.11 36.83 66.34
C ASN A 7 -23.31 37.51 65.69
N ILE A 8 -23.71 37.04 64.50
CA ILE A 8 -24.90 37.51 63.80
C ILE A 8 -26.20 37.37 64.63
N HIS A 9 -26.18 36.67 65.77
CA HIS A 9 -27.30 36.47 66.69
C HIS A 9 -27.31 37.39 67.93
N THR A 10 -26.25 38.13 68.23
CA THR A 10 -26.21 39.14 69.30
C THR A 10 -26.53 40.52 68.70
N ARG A 11 -27.81 40.93 68.73
CA ARG A 11 -28.40 41.95 67.83
C ARG A 11 -29.01 43.13 68.57
N GLU A 12 -28.62 44.36 68.22
CA GLU A 12 -29.46 45.55 68.45
C GLU A 12 -30.39 45.82 67.25
N GLU A 13 -31.55 46.42 67.50
CA GLU A 13 -32.46 46.87 66.43
C GLU A 13 -32.03 48.23 65.88
N LEU A 14 -31.85 48.30 64.56
CA LEU A 14 -31.73 49.52 63.78
C LEU A 14 -33.06 49.76 63.04
N HIS A 15 -33.59 50.97 63.17
CA HIS A 15 -34.80 51.39 62.45
C HIS A 15 -34.43 52.31 61.29
N LEU A 16 -35.30 52.34 60.29
CA LEU A 16 -35.21 53.27 59.18
C LEU A 16 -35.31 54.73 59.65
N ASP A 17 -34.58 55.59 58.94
CA ASP A 17 -34.44 57.02 59.22
C ASP A 17 -33.95 57.31 60.64
N ASN A 18 -33.17 56.37 61.18
CA ASN A 18 -32.60 56.43 62.52
C ASN A 18 -31.13 55.97 62.49
N TYR A 19 -30.45 56.14 63.62
CA TYR A 19 -29.06 55.74 63.78
C TYR A 19 -28.82 54.96 65.08
N ARG A 20 -27.68 54.27 65.09
CA ARG A 20 -27.07 53.67 66.28
C ARG A 20 -25.62 54.13 66.38
N THR A 21 -25.11 54.19 67.59
CA THR A 21 -23.71 54.48 67.87
C THR A 21 -23.11 53.33 68.66
N SER A 22 -21.91 52.92 68.30
CA SER A 22 -21.17 51.88 69.02
C SER A 22 -19.67 52.13 68.88
N ARG A 23 -18.85 51.18 69.31
CA ARG A 23 -17.40 51.26 69.28
C ARG A 23 -16.79 49.94 68.82
N ILE A 24 -15.85 50.02 67.89
CA ILE A 24 -14.96 48.91 67.56
C ILE A 24 -13.86 48.88 68.63
N ASP A 25 -13.89 47.86 69.48
CA ASP A 25 -13.06 47.78 70.69
C ASP A 25 -11.68 47.15 70.45
N HIS A 26 -11.57 46.27 69.46
CA HIS A 26 -10.33 45.57 69.15
C HIS A 26 -10.24 45.17 67.67
N ARG A 27 -9.07 44.66 67.27
CA ARG A 27 -8.83 44.21 65.89
C ARG A 27 -9.80 43.06 65.55
N TYR A 28 -10.46 43.17 64.40
CA TYR A 28 -11.50 42.25 63.89
C TYR A 28 -12.83 42.25 64.63
N ASP A 29 -13.00 43.19 65.55
CA ASP A 29 -14.30 43.42 66.15
C ASP A 29 -15.33 43.84 65.08
N GLN A 30 -16.56 43.38 65.28
CA GLN A 30 -17.68 43.63 64.39
C GLN A 30 -18.98 43.65 65.16
N ASP A 31 -19.76 44.70 64.94
CA ASP A 31 -21.03 44.91 65.58
C ASP A 31 -22.16 44.58 64.60
N TRP A 32 -23.18 43.89 65.08
CA TRP A 32 -24.30 43.41 64.25
C TRP A 32 -25.62 44.12 64.59
N PHE A 33 -26.23 44.72 63.58
CA PHE A 33 -27.51 45.42 63.71
C PHE A 33 -28.60 44.73 62.89
N ARG A 34 -29.74 44.42 63.51
CA ARG A 34 -30.92 43.88 62.84
C ARG A 34 -31.82 45.02 62.34
N ILE A 35 -32.26 44.94 61.10
CA ILE A 35 -33.26 45.87 60.52
C ILE A 35 -34.32 45.08 59.76
N TYR A 36 -35.60 45.37 60.01
CA TYR A 36 -36.69 44.80 59.22
C TYR A 36 -36.96 45.68 58.00
N LEU A 37 -36.92 45.09 56.81
CA LEU A 37 -37.18 45.77 55.55
C LEU A 37 -38.31 45.06 54.79
N ARG A 38 -39.14 45.83 54.09
CA ARG A 38 -40.14 45.29 53.17
C ARG A 38 -39.48 45.03 51.80
N ALA A 39 -39.98 44.05 51.07
CA ALA A 39 -39.55 43.83 49.68
C ALA A 39 -39.67 45.13 48.85
N GLY A 40 -38.64 45.43 48.05
CA GLY A 40 -38.52 46.64 47.24
C GLY A 40 -38.16 47.92 48.01
N GLN A 41 -37.93 47.82 49.33
CA GLN A 41 -37.53 48.97 50.14
C GLN A 41 -36.05 49.29 49.92
N ARG A 42 -35.77 50.51 49.47
CA ARG A 42 -34.41 51.00 49.21
C ARG A 42 -33.92 51.80 50.41
N VAL A 43 -32.73 51.44 50.90
CA VAL A 43 -32.14 51.97 52.13
C VAL A 43 -30.68 52.29 51.88
N ARG A 44 -30.23 53.42 52.39
CA ARG A 44 -28.80 53.78 52.45
C ARG A 44 -28.30 53.59 53.86
N PHE A 45 -27.22 52.83 54.03
CA PHE A 45 -26.48 52.70 55.27
C PHE A 45 -25.24 53.58 55.20
N ASP A 46 -25.10 54.51 56.14
CA ASP A 46 -23.92 55.36 56.32
C ASP A 46 -23.23 54.95 57.63
N LEU A 47 -21.97 54.50 57.56
CA LEU A 47 -21.14 54.19 58.71
C LEU A 47 -20.09 55.29 58.85
N GLU A 48 -20.18 56.07 59.92
CA GLU A 48 -19.49 57.36 60.03
C GLU A 48 -18.62 57.47 61.29
N GLY A 49 -17.38 57.94 61.15
CA GLY A 49 -16.43 58.17 62.24
C GLY A 49 -15.77 59.56 62.24
N SER A 50 -14.46 59.61 62.44
CA SER A 50 -13.68 60.84 62.72
C SER A 50 -13.76 61.93 61.65
N PRO A 51 -13.81 61.65 60.33
CA PRO A 51 -13.87 62.71 59.31
C PRO A 51 -15.17 63.52 59.34
N THR A 52 -16.25 63.01 59.93
CA THR A 52 -17.56 63.68 59.99
C THR A 52 -17.93 64.16 61.40
N GLY A 53 -17.07 63.92 62.40
CA GLY A 53 -17.34 64.22 63.81
C GLY A 53 -18.43 63.34 64.43
N ARG A 54 -18.84 62.26 63.76
CA ARG A 54 -19.92 61.34 64.18
C ARG A 54 -19.40 60.09 64.89
N GLY A 55 -18.11 60.09 65.23
CA GLY A 55 -17.38 59.06 65.96
C GLY A 55 -15.88 59.35 65.96
N THR A 56 -15.07 58.51 66.62
CA THR A 56 -13.59 58.62 66.63
C THR A 56 -12.89 57.63 65.70
N LEU A 57 -13.63 56.69 65.09
CA LEU A 57 -13.05 55.71 64.18
C LEU A 57 -12.58 56.38 62.88
N SER A 58 -11.30 56.23 62.53
CA SER A 58 -10.70 56.96 61.39
C SER A 58 -10.85 56.27 60.03
N ASP A 59 -11.26 55.01 60.00
CA ASP A 59 -11.65 54.25 58.80
C ASP A 59 -12.75 53.29 59.19
N THR A 60 -13.92 53.50 58.64
CA THR A 60 -15.01 52.57 58.88
C THR A 60 -14.98 51.48 57.82
N TYR A 61 -15.58 50.33 58.12
CA TYR A 61 -15.76 49.29 57.12
C TYR A 61 -17.12 48.61 57.32
N LEU A 62 -18.03 48.81 56.37
CA LEU A 62 -19.24 47.99 56.27
C LEU A 62 -18.83 46.61 55.77
N ARG A 63 -18.86 45.61 56.65
CA ARG A 63 -18.43 44.23 56.37
C ARG A 63 -19.46 43.43 55.57
N GLY A 64 -20.66 43.96 55.38
CA GLY A 64 -21.71 43.36 54.58
C GLY A 64 -23.10 43.54 55.17
N ILE A 65 -24.09 43.31 54.33
CA ILE A 65 -25.50 43.10 54.71
C ILE A 65 -25.81 41.62 54.51
N TYR A 66 -26.52 41.03 55.46
CA TYR A 66 -26.82 39.61 55.51
C TYR A 66 -28.33 39.42 55.58
N ASN A 67 -28.84 38.34 54.97
CA ASN A 67 -30.26 38.02 55.00
C ASN A 67 -30.67 37.34 56.32
N GLY A 68 -31.96 37.02 56.44
CA GLY A 68 -32.55 36.35 57.61
C GLY A 68 -31.88 35.02 58.03
N SER A 69 -31.28 34.30 57.08
CA SER A 69 -30.55 33.03 57.31
C SER A 69 -29.07 33.22 57.61
N GLY A 70 -28.57 34.46 57.62
CA GLY A 70 -27.18 34.78 57.91
C GLY A 70 -26.23 34.62 56.73
N SER A 71 -26.75 34.53 55.49
CA SER A 71 -25.93 34.58 54.28
C SER A 71 -25.64 36.02 53.88
N ARG A 72 -24.38 36.33 53.56
CA ARG A 72 -23.96 37.66 53.08
C ARG A 72 -24.51 37.93 51.68
N LEU A 73 -25.03 39.14 51.48
CA LEU A 73 -25.51 39.62 50.19
C LEU A 73 -24.36 40.25 49.40
N GLY A 74 -24.24 39.91 48.11
CA GLY A 74 -23.17 40.43 47.24
C GLY A 74 -23.24 41.94 47.08
N GLY A 75 -22.08 42.60 46.91
CA GLY A 75 -22.00 44.05 46.67
C GLY A 75 -22.34 44.95 47.86
N THR A 76 -22.42 44.40 49.07
CA THR A 76 -22.81 45.14 50.28
C THR A 76 -21.66 45.43 51.25
N THR A 77 -20.42 45.18 50.82
CA THR A 77 -19.19 45.56 51.53
C THR A 77 -18.68 46.89 51.01
N ASN A 78 -18.22 47.77 51.90
CA ASN A 78 -17.65 49.05 51.50
C ASN A 78 -16.81 49.65 52.63
N ASP A 79 -15.63 50.17 52.31
CA ASP A 79 -14.72 50.86 53.22
C ASP A 79 -14.71 52.39 53.03
N ASP A 80 -14.95 52.91 51.83
CA ASP A 80 -14.74 54.34 51.49
C ASP A 80 -15.87 55.02 50.69
N GLY A 81 -17.07 54.45 50.66
CA GLY A 81 -18.21 54.95 49.87
C GLY A 81 -18.91 56.19 50.45
N GLY A 82 -18.53 56.61 51.65
CA GLY A 82 -19.05 57.76 52.38
C GLY A 82 -18.21 59.03 52.18
N THR A 83 -18.24 59.94 53.16
CA THR A 83 -17.37 61.12 53.16
C THR A 83 -16.00 60.75 53.69
N SER A 84 -14.94 60.94 52.88
CA SER A 84 -13.58 60.51 53.21
C SER A 84 -13.53 58.99 53.45
N THR A 85 -12.84 58.51 54.47
CA THR A 85 -12.68 57.09 54.84
C THR A 85 -13.89 56.49 55.58
N ASN A 86 -15.06 57.09 55.41
CA ASN A 86 -16.31 56.55 55.93
C ASN A 86 -16.98 55.65 54.88
N SER A 87 -17.81 54.71 55.32
CA SER A 87 -18.41 53.71 54.45
C SER A 87 -19.88 54.02 54.17
N ARG A 88 -20.33 53.69 52.96
CA ARG A 88 -21.73 53.83 52.55
C ARG A 88 -22.13 52.69 51.62
N VAL A 89 -23.32 52.15 51.85
CA VAL A 89 -23.94 51.15 50.97
C VAL A 89 -25.39 51.53 50.72
N THR A 90 -25.85 51.46 49.48
CA THR A 90 -27.28 51.50 49.15
C THR A 90 -27.75 50.08 48.86
N PHE A 91 -28.86 49.68 49.48
CA PHE A 91 -29.40 48.33 49.46
C PHE A 91 -30.90 48.36 49.18
N THR A 92 -31.35 47.51 48.28
CA THR A 92 -32.79 47.26 48.04
C THR A 92 -33.13 45.88 48.57
N ALA A 93 -34.08 45.80 49.50
CA ALA A 93 -34.51 44.53 50.06
C ALA A 93 -35.23 43.67 49.01
N SER A 94 -34.69 42.51 48.67
CA SER A 94 -35.28 41.57 47.71
C SER A 94 -36.50 40.82 48.26
N SER A 95 -36.64 40.74 49.58
CA SER A 95 -37.77 40.11 50.26
C SER A 95 -38.11 40.85 51.56
N SER A 96 -39.35 40.70 52.03
CA SER A 96 -39.74 41.26 53.32
C SER A 96 -39.16 40.40 54.44
N GLY A 97 -38.41 41.00 55.37
CA GLY A 97 -37.82 40.25 56.46
C GLY A 97 -36.72 41.01 57.21
N ASN A 98 -36.08 40.28 58.14
CA ASN A 98 -34.94 40.79 58.88
C ASN A 98 -33.66 40.67 58.05
N TYR A 99 -32.93 41.77 57.99
CA TYR A 99 -31.58 41.87 57.47
C TYR A 99 -30.62 42.25 58.60
N TYR A 100 -29.34 41.91 58.45
CA TYR A 100 -28.30 42.19 59.42
C TYR A 100 -27.16 42.98 58.79
N VAL A 101 -26.82 44.11 59.37
CA VAL A 101 -25.74 44.99 58.92
C VAL A 101 -24.55 44.79 59.85
N ALA A 102 -23.40 44.41 59.27
CA ALA A 102 -22.15 44.22 60.01
C ALA A 102 -21.29 45.49 59.90
N ALA A 103 -21.15 46.21 61.01
CA ALA A 103 -20.28 47.37 61.12
C ALA A 103 -18.90 46.95 61.65
N GLY A 104 -17.85 47.54 61.11
CA GLY A 104 -16.48 47.24 61.49
C GLY A 104 -15.53 48.39 61.18
N ALA A 105 -14.24 48.09 61.29
CA ALA A 105 -13.15 48.98 60.91
C ALA A 105 -12.28 48.35 59.84
N TYR A 106 -11.67 49.19 59.00
CA TYR A 106 -10.62 48.75 58.10
C TYR A 106 -9.33 48.48 58.90
N SER A 107 -8.68 47.35 58.62
CA SER A 107 -7.46 46.90 59.33
C SER A 107 -7.65 46.76 60.85
N SER A 108 -6.68 47.22 61.66
CA SER A 108 -6.66 47.11 63.13
C SER A 108 -7.13 48.36 63.85
N ARG A 109 -7.87 49.25 63.19
CA ARG A 109 -8.34 50.51 63.78
C ARG A 109 -9.47 50.24 64.77
N THR A 110 -9.55 51.09 65.79
CA THR A 110 -10.55 51.04 66.86
C THR A 110 -11.09 52.44 67.09
N GLY A 111 -12.34 52.57 67.53
CA GLY A 111 -12.94 53.88 67.75
C GLY A 111 -14.46 53.83 67.70
N SER A 112 -15.10 54.93 68.08
CA SER A 112 -16.56 55.03 68.03
C SER A 112 -17.03 55.38 66.63
N TYR A 113 -18.25 54.97 66.30
CA TYR A 113 -18.88 55.28 65.02
C TYR A 113 -20.38 55.50 65.19
N ARG A 114 -21.00 56.02 64.14
CA ARG A 114 -22.45 56.08 63.98
C ARG A 114 -22.89 55.36 62.71
N LEU A 115 -23.80 54.39 62.84
CA LEU A 115 -24.45 53.71 61.73
C LEU A 115 -25.84 54.31 61.54
N THR A 116 -26.09 54.92 60.39
CA THR A 116 -27.38 55.53 60.02
C THR A 116 -28.04 54.69 58.93
N ALA A 117 -29.33 54.35 59.09
CA ALA A 117 -30.15 53.80 58.02
C ALA A 117 -31.08 54.90 57.50
N THR A 118 -30.91 55.34 56.26
CA THR A 118 -31.77 56.33 55.61
C THR A 118 -32.70 55.62 54.63
N SER A 119 -34.01 55.74 54.81
CA SER A 119 -34.99 55.31 53.84
C SER A 119 -34.86 56.20 52.59
N LEU A 120 -34.64 55.57 51.44
CA LEU A 120 -34.69 56.25 50.15
C LEU A 120 -36.06 56.07 49.47
N GLY A 121 -37.05 55.60 50.23
CA GLY A 121 -38.37 55.18 49.72
C GLY A 121 -38.36 53.78 49.10
N ARG A 122 -39.43 53.48 48.35
CA ARG A 122 -39.37 52.44 47.30
C ARG A 122 -38.65 53.06 46.10
N SER A 123 -37.93 52.27 45.31
CA SER A 123 -37.12 52.77 44.18
C SER A 123 -37.84 53.91 43.42
N PRO A 124 -37.31 55.15 43.36
CA PRO A 124 -38.06 56.33 42.90
C PRO A 124 -38.28 56.44 41.39
N THR A 125 -38.24 55.36 40.62
CA THR A 125 -38.53 55.41 39.19
C THR A 125 -39.38 54.22 38.81
N GLY A 126 -40.56 54.46 38.21
CA GLY A 126 -41.36 53.45 37.54
C GLY A 126 -40.67 52.91 36.29
N ARG A 127 -39.46 52.39 36.46
CA ARG A 127 -38.64 51.74 35.45
C ARG A 127 -38.47 50.28 35.83
N PRO A 128 -38.24 49.38 34.87
CA PRO A 128 -37.75 48.03 35.12
C PRO A 128 -36.42 48.02 35.88
N ASP A 129 -36.10 46.91 36.53
CA ASP A 129 -34.80 46.61 37.17
C ASP A 129 -34.53 45.10 37.00
N LEU A 130 -33.94 44.75 35.87
CA LEU A 130 -33.67 43.41 35.42
C LEU A 130 -32.43 42.87 36.13
N ILE A 131 -32.54 41.66 36.63
CA ILE A 131 -31.48 41.01 37.37
C ILE A 131 -31.50 39.52 37.10
N ILE A 132 -30.33 38.90 37.13
CA ILE A 132 -30.24 37.45 37.24
C ILE A 132 -30.34 37.09 38.73
N SER A 133 -31.56 36.78 39.18
CA SER A 133 -31.86 36.49 40.59
C SER A 133 -31.21 35.19 41.09
N SER A 134 -31.12 34.18 40.22
CA SER A 134 -30.43 32.91 40.49
C SER A 134 -29.99 32.23 39.19
N GLY A 135 -29.12 31.25 39.29
CA GLY A 135 -28.72 30.44 38.13
C GLY A 135 -27.54 29.51 38.40
N ASN A 136 -27.38 28.53 37.52
CA ASN A 136 -26.29 27.56 37.51
C ASN A 136 -25.91 27.18 36.07
N ALA A 137 -24.81 26.45 35.91
CA ALA A 137 -24.49 25.76 34.66
C ALA A 137 -24.14 24.30 34.94
N THR A 138 -24.52 23.41 34.04
CA THR A 138 -24.29 21.94 34.10
C THR A 138 -23.84 21.42 32.73
N GLY A 139 -23.21 20.25 32.70
CA GLY A 139 -22.74 19.62 31.44
C GLY A 139 -21.26 19.24 31.47
N SER A 140 -20.64 19.20 30.29
CA SER A 140 -19.23 18.84 30.13
C SER A 140 -18.33 20.09 30.16
N PHE A 141 -17.63 20.26 31.27
CA PHE A 141 -16.70 21.38 31.50
C PHE A 141 -15.29 21.08 30.98
N THR A 142 -15.22 20.63 29.73
CA THR A 142 -13.97 20.33 29.01
C THR A 142 -13.88 21.16 27.74
N SER A 143 -12.71 21.21 27.11
CA SER A 143 -12.53 21.94 25.85
C SER A 143 -13.46 21.40 24.77
N GLY A 144 -14.29 22.25 24.15
CA GLY A 144 -15.33 21.81 23.20
C GLY A 144 -16.55 21.12 23.84
N GLY A 145 -16.59 20.97 25.17
CA GLY A 145 -17.68 20.33 25.88
C GLY A 145 -18.98 21.12 25.81
N ARG A 146 -20.11 20.40 25.76
CA ARG A 146 -21.45 21.00 25.73
C ARG A 146 -21.94 21.30 27.15
N VAL A 147 -22.38 22.54 27.38
CA VAL A 147 -22.85 23.06 28.67
C VAL A 147 -24.25 23.66 28.51
N THR A 148 -25.08 23.50 29.53
CA THR A 148 -26.39 24.14 29.66
C THR A 148 -26.38 25.12 30.83
N ALA A 149 -26.71 26.37 30.56
CA ALA A 149 -26.90 27.43 31.56
C ALA A 149 -28.38 27.57 31.90
N ASN A 150 -28.72 27.55 33.18
CA ASN A 150 -30.07 27.78 33.68
C ASN A 150 -30.08 29.06 34.52
N VAL A 151 -30.93 30.02 34.19
CA VAL A 151 -31.01 31.31 34.88
C VAL A 151 -32.45 31.65 35.28
N THR A 152 -32.61 32.39 36.37
CA THR A 152 -33.88 33.01 36.75
C THR A 152 -33.75 34.52 36.62
N LEU A 153 -34.38 35.06 35.59
CA LEU A 153 -34.44 36.49 35.32
C LEU A 153 -35.54 37.10 36.18
N GLY A 154 -35.28 38.21 36.85
CA GLY A 154 -36.25 38.93 37.67
C GLY A 154 -36.30 40.40 37.26
N ASN A 155 -37.47 41.01 37.34
CA ASN A 155 -37.63 42.45 37.27
C ASN A 155 -37.99 42.96 38.67
N GLN A 156 -37.01 43.50 39.40
CA GLN A 156 -37.19 44.08 40.75
C GLN A 156 -37.86 45.47 40.71
N GLY A 157 -38.01 46.04 39.52
CA GLY A 157 -38.59 47.35 39.26
C GLY A 157 -40.12 47.31 39.30
N ALA A 158 -40.72 48.49 39.26
CA ALA A 158 -42.18 48.64 39.36
C ALA A 158 -42.89 48.57 38.00
N SER A 159 -42.17 48.71 36.89
CA SER A 159 -42.74 48.76 35.53
C SER A 159 -42.32 47.56 34.70
N THR A 160 -43.17 47.19 33.75
CA THR A 160 -42.89 46.13 32.77
C THR A 160 -41.75 46.54 31.84
N SER A 161 -40.79 45.64 31.62
CA SER A 161 -39.73 45.86 30.63
C SER A 161 -40.25 45.60 29.21
N SER A 162 -39.65 46.27 28.22
CA SER A 162 -39.73 45.84 26.82
C SER A 162 -38.89 44.57 26.61
N THR A 163 -38.84 44.07 25.38
CA THR A 163 -37.93 42.96 25.01
C THR A 163 -36.48 43.30 25.34
N PHE A 164 -35.76 42.33 25.92
CA PHE A 164 -34.34 42.41 26.26
C PHE A 164 -33.65 41.07 25.99
N TYR A 165 -32.31 41.06 26.03
CA TYR A 165 -31.50 39.87 25.78
C TYR A 165 -30.67 39.48 27.00
N THR A 166 -30.55 38.18 27.23
CA THR A 166 -29.55 37.64 28.16
C THR A 166 -28.42 37.04 27.36
N ARG A 167 -27.19 37.55 27.52
CA ARG A 167 -26.00 36.98 26.89
C ARG A 167 -25.18 36.16 27.87
N TYR A 168 -24.66 35.03 27.39
CA TYR A 168 -23.81 34.11 28.13
C TYR A 168 -22.35 34.27 27.71
N TYR A 169 -21.45 34.27 28.69
CA TYR A 169 -20.03 34.53 28.49
C TYR A 169 -19.15 33.52 29.24
N LEU A 170 -17.96 33.27 28.68
CA LEU A 170 -16.84 32.62 29.35
C LEU A 170 -15.80 33.68 29.75
N SER A 171 -15.57 33.83 31.04
CA SER A 171 -14.58 34.73 31.61
C SER A 171 -13.40 33.99 32.21
N THR A 172 -12.27 34.69 32.29
CA THR A 172 -11.04 34.22 32.96
C THR A 172 -10.96 34.67 34.42
N ASN A 173 -11.93 35.45 34.89
CA ASN A 173 -12.06 35.90 36.27
C ASN A 173 -13.54 35.90 36.70
N SER A 174 -13.80 36.21 37.96
CA SER A 174 -15.16 36.18 38.52
C SER A 174 -16.04 37.39 38.17
N SER A 175 -15.53 38.36 37.42
CA SER A 175 -16.26 39.56 36.98
C SER A 175 -16.70 39.39 35.54
N ILE A 176 -18.00 39.24 35.32
CA ILE A 176 -18.57 39.00 34.00
C ILE A 176 -18.87 40.33 33.32
N THR A 177 -18.30 40.54 32.14
CA THR A 177 -18.37 41.77 31.35
C THR A 177 -18.61 41.46 29.88
N THR A 178 -19.02 42.46 29.10
CA THR A 178 -19.20 42.33 27.64
C THR A 178 -17.89 42.16 26.86
N SER A 179 -16.73 42.28 27.51
CA SER A 179 -15.41 42.00 26.93
C SER A 179 -14.98 40.53 27.05
N ASP A 180 -15.74 39.73 27.81
CA ASP A 180 -15.49 38.29 27.94
C ASP A 180 -15.85 37.53 26.65
N THR A 181 -15.48 36.25 26.58
CA THR A 181 -15.74 35.44 25.38
C THR A 181 -17.24 35.14 25.29
N TYR A 182 -17.89 35.67 24.25
CA TYR A 182 -19.28 35.42 23.94
C TYR A 182 -19.53 33.93 23.62
N LEU A 183 -20.56 33.34 24.25
CA LEU A 183 -20.95 31.95 24.03
C LEU A 183 -22.28 31.86 23.27
N ASP A 184 -23.33 32.49 23.80
CA ASP A 184 -24.66 32.50 23.19
C ASP A 184 -25.56 33.59 23.79
N TYR A 185 -26.80 33.70 23.33
CA TYR A 185 -27.81 34.61 23.87
C TYR A 185 -29.22 34.05 23.80
N ASP A 186 -30.09 34.56 24.66
CA ASP A 186 -31.53 34.27 24.66
C ASP A 186 -32.35 35.57 24.69
N THR A 187 -33.61 35.51 24.25
CA THR A 187 -34.52 36.67 24.11
C THR A 187 -35.73 36.55 25.01
N THR A 188 -35.96 37.57 25.85
CA THR A 188 -37.16 37.66 26.68
C THR A 188 -38.04 38.81 26.19
N TYR A 189 -39.30 38.54 25.87
CA TYR A 189 -40.26 39.48 25.26
C TYR A 189 -40.88 40.50 26.23
N GLY A 190 -40.19 40.80 27.33
CA GLY A 190 -40.66 41.67 28.41
C GLY A 190 -41.01 40.91 29.68
N LEU A 191 -40.83 41.58 30.82
CA LEU A 191 -41.05 41.02 32.15
C LEU A 191 -41.76 42.05 33.03
N SER A 192 -42.92 41.70 33.56
CA SER A 192 -43.69 42.58 34.45
C SER A 192 -42.89 42.95 35.70
N GLY A 193 -43.10 44.16 36.22
CA GLY A 193 -42.48 44.61 37.47
C GLY A 193 -42.83 43.67 38.64
N GLY A 194 -41.82 43.27 39.41
CA GLY A 194 -41.91 42.30 40.51
C GLY A 194 -41.95 40.83 40.09
N SER A 195 -41.99 40.51 38.79
CA SER A 195 -42.07 39.13 38.29
C SER A 195 -40.70 38.53 37.98
N SER A 196 -40.66 37.20 37.86
CA SER A 196 -39.49 36.44 37.40
C SER A 196 -39.86 35.38 36.38
N THR A 197 -38.92 35.05 35.49
CA THR A 197 -39.01 33.94 34.53
C THR A 197 -37.73 33.08 34.61
N GLY A 198 -37.84 31.80 34.26
CA GLY A 198 -36.71 30.89 34.18
C GLY A 198 -36.36 30.62 32.72
N GLU A 199 -35.08 30.71 32.37
CA GLU A 199 -34.57 30.46 31.03
C GLU A 199 -33.44 29.42 31.06
N SER A 200 -33.28 28.70 29.95
CA SER A 200 -32.24 27.68 29.79
C SER A 200 -31.65 27.74 28.38
N GLU A 201 -30.33 27.85 28.28
CA GLU A 201 -29.61 27.89 27.00
C GLU A 201 -28.46 26.87 26.98
N SER A 202 -28.19 26.25 25.83
CA SER A 202 -27.14 25.24 25.67
C SER A 202 -26.13 25.60 24.58
N PHE A 203 -24.85 25.69 24.96
CA PHE A 203 -23.76 26.10 24.08
C PHE A 203 -22.53 25.19 24.25
N ASN A 204 -21.62 25.24 23.27
CA ASN A 204 -20.33 24.55 23.34
C ASN A 204 -19.26 25.50 23.89
N LEU A 205 -18.42 25.00 24.79
CA LEU A 205 -17.24 25.74 25.24
C LEU A 205 -16.20 25.85 24.10
N PRO A 206 -15.36 26.90 24.09
CA PRO A 206 -14.25 27.00 23.16
C PRO A 206 -13.36 25.75 23.18
N THR A 207 -12.75 25.42 22.04
CA THR A 207 -11.87 24.24 21.91
C THR A 207 -10.41 24.52 22.29
N ASN A 208 -10.08 25.76 22.64
CA ASN A 208 -8.74 26.23 22.99
C ASN A 208 -8.58 26.62 24.47
N LEU A 209 -9.34 25.99 25.38
CA LEU A 209 -9.21 26.26 26.81
C LEU A 209 -7.85 25.81 27.36
N THR A 210 -7.25 26.64 28.22
CA THR A 210 -5.97 26.30 28.87
C THR A 210 -6.19 25.27 29.98
N SER A 211 -5.56 24.10 29.85
CA SER A 211 -5.57 23.05 30.88
C SER A 211 -5.01 23.57 32.22
N GLY A 212 -5.60 23.16 33.33
CA GLY A 212 -5.24 23.62 34.67
C GLY A 212 -5.70 25.05 35.01
N ARG A 213 -6.25 25.81 34.05
CA ARG A 213 -6.78 27.16 34.31
C ARG A 213 -8.24 27.10 34.75
N THR A 214 -8.60 27.96 35.70
CA THR A 214 -9.99 28.18 36.12
C THR A 214 -10.67 29.21 35.21
N TYR A 215 -11.86 28.87 34.74
CA TYR A 215 -12.75 29.74 33.96
C TYR A 215 -14.10 29.88 34.68
N TYR A 216 -14.84 30.92 34.31
CA TYR A 216 -16.14 31.28 34.88
C TYR A 216 -17.16 31.40 33.75
N ILE A 217 -18.26 30.67 33.85
CA ILE A 217 -19.44 30.86 33.00
C ILE A 217 -20.34 31.87 33.70
N GLY A 218 -20.70 32.92 32.97
CA GLY A 218 -21.55 33.99 33.47
C GLY A 218 -22.60 34.39 32.46
N ALA A 219 -23.57 35.18 32.93
CA ALA A 219 -24.58 35.79 32.09
C ALA A 219 -24.77 37.26 32.46
N ILE A 220 -25.20 38.06 31.49
CA ILE A 220 -25.58 39.47 31.66
C ILE A 220 -26.96 39.64 31.05
N VAL A 221 -27.96 39.97 31.86
CA VAL A 221 -29.30 40.36 31.38
C VAL A 221 -29.25 41.79 30.85
N ASP A 222 -30.00 42.07 29.78
CA ASP A 222 -29.96 43.36 29.07
C ASP A 222 -28.53 43.86 28.80
N TYR A 223 -27.68 42.96 28.29
CA TYR A 223 -26.24 43.21 28.18
C TYR A 223 -25.86 44.47 27.36
N ASP A 224 -26.75 44.92 26.45
CA ASP A 224 -26.57 46.11 25.62
C ASP A 224 -27.29 47.36 26.16
N GLY A 225 -27.87 47.28 27.37
CA GLY A 225 -28.50 48.41 28.06
C GLY A 225 -29.69 48.99 27.29
N ARG A 226 -30.48 48.14 26.62
CA ARG A 226 -31.62 48.58 25.80
C ARG A 226 -32.80 49.00 26.65
N VAL A 227 -33.00 48.33 27.76
CA VAL A 227 -34.02 48.70 28.73
C VAL A 227 -33.37 49.70 29.67
N SER A 228 -33.87 50.93 29.73
CA SER A 228 -33.37 51.87 30.74
C SER A 228 -33.90 51.47 32.11
N GLU A 229 -32.99 51.07 32.99
CA GLU A 229 -33.31 50.40 34.25
C GLU A 229 -33.25 51.36 35.43
N SER A 230 -33.74 50.92 36.59
CA SER A 230 -33.53 51.64 37.85
C SER A 230 -32.15 51.37 38.46
N ASN A 231 -31.51 50.28 38.03
CA ASN A 231 -30.14 49.91 38.35
C ASN A 231 -29.53 49.19 37.14
N GLU A 232 -28.43 49.73 36.60
CA GLU A 232 -27.73 49.19 35.42
C GLU A 232 -26.53 48.32 35.82
N SER A 233 -26.26 48.20 37.13
CA SER A 233 -25.01 47.63 37.66
C SER A 233 -25.17 46.23 38.24
N ASN A 234 -26.39 45.70 38.31
CA ASN A 234 -26.76 44.41 38.91
C ASN A 234 -27.12 43.32 37.90
N ASN A 235 -26.86 43.56 36.61
CA ASN A 235 -27.32 42.68 35.53
C ASN A 235 -26.47 41.42 35.33
N ALA A 236 -25.24 41.42 35.84
CA ALA A 236 -24.25 40.36 35.60
C ALA A 236 -24.19 39.35 36.75
N ARG A 237 -24.08 38.05 36.42
CA ARG A 237 -23.94 36.97 37.42
C ARG A 237 -23.04 35.83 36.94
N VAL A 238 -22.16 35.36 37.82
CA VAL A 238 -21.45 34.07 37.64
C VAL A 238 -22.41 32.90 37.91
N LEU A 239 -22.48 31.96 36.98
CA LEU A 239 -23.32 30.76 37.07
C LEU A 239 -22.52 29.56 37.58
N ARG A 240 -21.27 29.42 37.14
CA ARG A 240 -20.36 28.33 37.53
C ARG A 240 -18.91 28.72 37.30
N SER A 241 -18.03 28.35 38.23
CA SER A 241 -16.60 28.24 37.95
C SER A 241 -16.20 26.78 37.70
N PHE A 242 -15.24 26.56 36.81
CA PHE A 242 -14.66 25.24 36.59
C PHE A 242 -13.18 25.37 36.25
N THR A 243 -12.40 24.39 36.69
CA THR A 243 -11.00 24.26 36.27
C THR A 243 -10.96 23.22 35.16
N VAL A 244 -10.42 23.60 34.00
CA VAL A 244 -10.18 22.64 32.93
C VAL A 244 -9.24 21.59 33.50
N PRO A 245 -9.60 20.29 33.48
CA PRO A 245 -8.75 19.25 34.04
C PRO A 245 -7.31 19.42 33.53
N SER A 246 -6.36 19.45 34.46
CA SER A 246 -4.94 19.30 34.12
C SER A 246 -4.81 17.92 33.51
N LEU A 247 -4.54 17.84 32.21
CA LEU A 247 -4.11 16.58 31.66
C LEU A 247 -2.71 16.34 32.24
N THR A 248 -2.58 15.27 33.03
CA THR A 248 -1.28 14.86 33.57
C THR A 248 -0.43 14.44 32.38
N ASP A 249 0.72 15.10 32.21
CA ASP A 249 1.76 14.71 31.24
C ASP A 249 2.04 13.21 31.43
N ASP A 250 1.71 12.42 30.41
CA ASP A 250 1.82 10.97 30.47
C ASP A 250 3.27 10.52 30.25
N PHE A 251 4.08 11.31 29.54
CA PHE A 251 5.49 11.04 29.27
C PHE A 251 6.33 12.31 29.16
N SER A 252 7.16 12.57 30.18
CA SER A 252 8.03 13.75 30.17
C SER A 252 8.96 13.84 28.94
N GLN A 253 9.20 15.07 28.45
CA GLN A 253 10.08 15.40 27.33
C GLN A 253 11.61 15.30 27.58
N ASN A 254 12.07 14.32 28.35
CA ASN A 254 13.49 14.17 28.69
C ASN A 254 13.89 12.72 29.00
N THR A 255 15.18 12.51 29.27
CA THR A 255 15.75 11.17 29.51
C THR A 255 15.23 10.46 30.77
N ARG A 256 14.54 11.18 31.69
CA ARG A 256 13.84 10.59 32.85
C ARG A 256 12.44 10.08 32.52
N THR A 257 12.02 10.14 31.26
CA THR A 257 10.73 9.60 30.82
C THR A 257 10.47 8.19 31.32
N GLN A 258 9.22 7.93 31.68
CA GLN A 258 8.73 6.59 31.97
C GLN A 258 8.34 5.81 30.70
N GLY A 259 8.24 6.50 29.55
CA GLY A 259 7.92 5.91 28.25
C GLY A 259 8.95 4.86 27.84
N ARG A 260 8.47 3.68 27.46
CA ARG A 260 9.28 2.57 26.96
C ARG A 260 8.73 2.12 25.62
N LEU A 261 9.63 1.89 24.68
CA LEU A 261 9.32 1.33 23.38
C LEU A 261 10.28 0.19 23.07
N SER A 262 9.73 -0.91 22.60
CA SER A 262 10.48 -2.10 22.19
C SER A 262 10.36 -2.28 20.68
N LEU A 263 11.40 -2.86 20.08
CA LEU A 263 11.38 -3.18 18.67
C LEU A 263 10.26 -4.18 18.33
N GLY A 264 9.54 -3.96 17.24
CA GLY A 264 8.38 -4.75 16.83
C GLY A 264 7.11 -4.46 17.64
N SER A 265 7.17 -3.53 18.59
CA SER A 265 6.05 -3.16 19.45
C SER A 265 5.58 -1.73 19.15
N ASN A 266 4.48 -1.34 19.79
CA ASN A 266 3.98 0.01 19.78
C ASN A 266 3.75 0.53 21.20
N ALA A 267 3.74 1.85 21.34
CA ALA A 267 3.34 2.57 22.53
C ALA A 267 2.26 3.60 22.14
N THR A 268 1.37 3.91 23.06
CA THR A 268 0.36 4.95 22.90
C THR A 268 0.58 6.01 23.95
N GLY A 269 0.26 7.25 23.60
CA GLY A 269 0.23 8.38 24.53
C GLY A 269 -0.69 9.46 24.03
N ASN A 270 -0.66 10.59 24.69
CA ASN A 270 -1.50 11.74 24.43
C ASN A 270 -0.67 13.01 24.45
N ILE A 271 -0.91 13.91 23.49
CA ILE A 271 -0.32 15.25 23.50
C ILE A 271 -1.32 16.17 24.19
N GLU A 272 -1.05 16.51 25.45
CA GLU A 272 -1.98 17.21 26.33
C GLU A 272 -2.15 18.70 26.02
N ARG A 273 -1.10 19.31 25.49
CA ARG A 273 -1.06 20.74 25.19
C ARG A 273 -0.25 20.99 23.93
N SER A 274 -0.49 22.14 23.30
CA SER A 274 0.36 22.59 22.20
C SER A 274 1.81 22.68 22.66
N GLY A 275 2.72 22.07 21.91
CA GLY A 275 4.14 22.03 22.22
C GLY A 275 4.57 20.84 23.10
N ASP A 276 3.65 19.98 23.55
CA ASP A 276 4.03 18.78 24.30
C ASP A 276 4.90 17.83 23.48
N GLN A 277 5.69 17.06 24.22
CA GLN A 277 6.63 16.09 23.69
C GLN A 277 6.76 14.89 24.60
N ASP A 278 6.41 13.74 24.05
CA ASP A 278 6.41 12.50 24.80
C ASP A 278 7.62 11.68 24.39
N TRP A 279 8.54 11.47 25.32
CA TRP A 279 9.75 10.72 25.02
C TRP A 279 9.59 9.25 25.34
N PHE A 280 9.94 8.38 24.40
CA PHE A 280 9.98 6.92 24.63
C PHE A 280 11.41 6.41 24.53
N ARG A 281 11.88 5.75 25.58
CA ARG A 281 13.19 5.10 25.60
C ARG A 281 13.13 3.77 24.85
N ILE A 282 14.05 3.59 23.89
CA ILE A 282 14.27 2.34 23.16
C ILE A 282 15.76 2.00 23.15
N ARG A 283 16.10 0.74 23.42
CA ARG A 283 17.47 0.24 23.32
C ARG A 283 17.71 -0.39 21.96
N LEU A 284 18.74 0.07 21.26
CA LEU A 284 19.08 -0.37 19.91
C LEU A 284 20.54 -0.83 19.87
N ASN A 285 20.83 -1.86 19.07
CA ASN A 285 22.20 -2.27 18.78
C ASN A 285 22.79 -1.38 17.68
N GLN A 286 24.11 -1.19 17.69
CA GLN A 286 24.82 -0.51 16.60
C GLN A 286 24.46 -1.13 15.25
N GLY A 287 24.20 -0.28 14.26
CA GLY A 287 23.81 -0.68 12.90
C GLY A 287 22.35 -1.13 12.76
N GLN A 288 21.60 -1.24 13.86
CA GLN A 288 20.20 -1.63 13.82
C GLN A 288 19.35 -0.52 13.16
N GLN A 289 18.71 -0.86 12.04
CA GLN A 289 17.77 0.00 11.36
C GLN A 289 16.36 -0.19 11.90
N VAL A 290 15.72 0.93 12.22
CA VAL A 290 14.38 0.97 12.77
C VAL A 290 13.59 2.05 12.06
N ARG A 291 12.36 1.73 11.69
CA ARG A 291 11.37 2.71 11.26
C ARG A 291 10.47 3.05 12.44
N PHE A 292 10.36 4.33 12.75
CA PHE A 292 9.39 4.86 13.70
C PHE A 292 8.21 5.45 12.93
N ASP A 293 7.01 4.93 13.18
CA ASP A 293 5.75 5.45 12.66
C ASP A 293 4.98 6.09 13.81
N LEU A 294 4.65 7.38 13.70
CA LEU A 294 3.82 8.09 14.67
C LEU A 294 2.45 8.38 14.05
N GLU A 295 1.44 7.65 14.50
CA GLU A 295 0.15 7.56 13.83
C GLU A 295 -0.98 8.21 14.66
N GLY A 296 -1.83 8.99 14.00
CA GLY A 296 -3.02 9.62 14.58
C GLY A 296 -4.33 9.24 13.86
N SER A 297 -5.23 10.21 13.74
CA SER A 297 -6.57 10.05 13.14
C SER A 297 -6.58 9.60 11.67
N PRO A 298 -5.62 9.98 10.79
CA PRO A 298 -5.63 9.52 9.39
C PRO A 298 -5.60 7.99 9.23
N THR A 299 -5.07 7.28 10.23
CA THR A 299 -5.00 5.81 10.26
C THR A 299 -5.92 5.19 11.32
N GLY A 300 -6.73 6.01 12.02
CA GLY A 300 -7.58 5.58 13.13
C GLY A 300 -6.81 5.08 14.36
N ARG A 301 -5.54 5.46 14.51
CA ARG A 301 -4.61 4.95 15.55
C ARG A 301 -4.30 6.01 16.62
N GLY A 302 -5.20 6.97 16.76
CA GLY A 302 -5.13 8.11 17.66
C GLY A 302 -6.15 9.18 17.23
N THR A 303 -6.27 10.27 17.98
CA THR A 303 -7.12 11.41 17.65
C THR A 303 -6.35 12.61 17.07
N LEU A 304 -5.02 12.60 17.13
CA LEU A 304 -4.20 13.65 16.52
C LEU A 304 -4.38 13.70 15.01
N ARG A 305 -4.69 14.88 14.48
CA ARG A 305 -4.85 15.07 13.04
C ARG A 305 -3.53 15.17 12.30
N ASP A 306 -2.50 15.70 12.97
CA ASP A 306 -1.22 16.04 12.36
C ASP A 306 -0.10 15.75 13.35
N THR A 307 0.52 14.58 13.21
CA THR A 307 1.55 14.14 14.14
C THR A 307 2.88 14.77 13.80
N TYR A 308 3.79 14.84 14.78
CA TYR A 308 5.14 15.33 14.53
C TYR A 308 6.17 14.54 15.35
N LEU A 309 6.99 13.74 14.66
CA LEU A 309 8.22 13.21 15.25
C LEU A 309 9.22 14.35 15.42
N ARG A 310 9.36 14.86 16.65
CA ARG A 310 10.20 16.02 16.94
C ARG A 310 11.68 15.71 17.04
N GLY A 311 12.06 14.44 16.96
CA GLY A 311 13.45 14.01 16.92
C GLY A 311 13.69 12.67 17.60
N ILE A 312 14.88 12.14 17.33
CA ILE A 312 15.48 11.05 18.08
C ILE A 312 16.68 11.63 18.80
N TYR A 313 16.79 11.34 20.09
CA TYR A 313 17.80 11.86 20.99
C TYR A 313 18.69 10.72 21.46
N ASP A 314 19.96 11.03 21.68
CA ASP A 314 20.93 10.08 22.18
C ASP A 314 20.79 9.86 23.70
N SER A 315 21.63 9.00 24.27
CA SER A 315 21.61 8.67 25.71
C SER A 315 21.86 9.88 26.63
N SER A 316 22.45 10.97 26.12
CA SER A 316 22.65 12.22 26.87
C SER A 316 21.44 13.17 26.80
N GLY A 317 20.46 12.86 25.93
CA GLY A 317 19.36 13.76 25.62
C GLY A 317 19.68 14.79 24.53
N SER A 318 20.78 14.60 23.79
CA SER A 318 21.14 15.46 22.66
C SER A 318 20.43 15.00 21.40
N GLN A 319 19.80 15.93 20.68
CA GLN A 319 19.06 15.60 19.46
C GLN A 319 20.01 15.16 18.34
N LEU A 320 19.66 14.09 17.64
CA LEU A 320 20.36 13.61 16.47
C LEU A 320 19.82 14.32 15.22
N SER A 321 20.70 14.89 14.39
CA SER A 321 20.33 15.63 13.19
C SER A 321 19.55 14.78 12.19
N GLY A 322 18.56 15.37 11.50
CA GLY A 322 17.82 14.70 10.42
C GLY A 322 16.80 13.66 10.90
N THR A 323 16.44 13.68 12.18
CA THR A 323 15.49 12.72 12.79
C THR A 323 14.11 13.33 13.09
N THR A 324 13.84 14.53 12.57
CA THR A 324 12.55 15.20 12.65
C THR A 324 11.71 14.94 11.41
N ASN A 325 10.41 14.76 11.56
CA ASN A 325 9.49 14.65 10.43
C ASN A 325 8.04 14.85 10.89
N ASP A 326 7.25 15.61 10.15
CA ASP A 326 5.83 15.88 10.36
C ASP A 326 4.92 15.05 9.44
N ASP A 327 5.29 14.79 8.18
CA ASP A 327 4.37 14.21 7.18
C ASP A 327 4.90 12.99 6.39
N GLY A 328 5.91 12.29 6.90
CA GLY A 328 6.57 11.18 6.20
C GLY A 328 5.81 9.86 6.16
N GLY A 329 4.66 9.77 6.85
CA GLY A 329 3.80 8.61 7.00
C GLY A 329 2.58 8.63 6.07
N THR A 330 1.48 8.00 6.49
CA THR A 330 0.21 8.04 5.74
C THR A 330 -0.48 9.38 5.99
N SER A 331 -0.72 10.17 4.93
CA SER A 331 -1.31 11.51 5.05
C SER A 331 -0.45 12.39 5.98
N THR A 332 -1.04 13.07 6.95
CA THR A 332 -0.37 13.95 7.93
C THR A 332 0.23 13.20 9.13
N ASN A 333 0.49 11.90 8.99
CA ASN A 333 1.23 11.15 10.01
C ASN A 333 2.73 11.25 9.74
N SER A 334 3.54 11.21 10.80
CA SER A 334 4.99 11.24 10.70
C SER A 334 5.65 9.87 10.60
N ARG A 335 6.80 9.81 9.93
CA ARG A 335 7.65 8.63 9.85
C ARG A 335 9.13 9.01 9.75
N VAL A 336 9.96 8.33 10.53
CA VAL A 336 11.42 8.45 10.44
C VAL A 336 12.04 7.06 10.36
N THR A 337 13.04 6.91 9.49
CA THR A 337 13.94 5.74 9.52
C THR A 337 15.24 6.14 10.18
N PHE A 338 15.70 5.33 11.12
CA PHE A 338 16.86 5.61 11.97
C PHE A 338 17.79 4.40 12.00
N THR A 339 19.09 4.66 11.90
CA THR A 339 20.14 3.65 12.12
C THR A 339 20.90 4.03 13.37
N ALA A 340 20.93 3.15 14.36
CA ALA A 340 21.70 3.40 15.58
C ALA A 340 23.21 3.40 15.28
N SER A 341 23.90 4.51 15.52
CA SER A 341 25.35 4.62 15.30
C SER A 341 26.19 3.90 16.37
N ARG A 342 25.60 3.67 17.54
CA ARG A 342 26.19 2.93 18.67
C ARG A 342 25.12 2.09 19.38
N THR A 343 25.54 1.00 20.02
CA THR A 343 24.66 0.22 20.90
C THR A 343 24.34 1.05 22.15
N GLY A 344 23.06 1.24 22.45
CA GLY A 344 22.65 2.02 23.61
C GLY A 344 21.18 2.42 23.60
N ASP A 345 20.83 3.26 24.56
CA ASP A 345 19.49 3.81 24.70
C ASP A 345 19.36 5.07 23.84
N TYR A 346 18.24 5.15 23.12
CA TYR A 346 17.80 6.30 22.34
C TYR A 346 16.41 6.70 22.82
N TYR A 347 16.05 7.95 22.60
CA TYR A 347 14.75 8.50 22.99
C TYR A 347 14.04 9.07 21.77
N VAL A 348 12.85 8.56 21.48
CA VAL A 348 12.02 9.04 20.37
C VAL A 348 11.00 10.02 20.92
N SER A 349 10.97 11.23 20.37
CA SER A 349 10.04 12.27 20.79
C SER A 349 8.81 12.31 19.88
N ALA A 350 7.68 11.88 20.43
CA ALA A 350 6.37 12.04 19.81
C ALA A 350 5.80 13.42 20.13
N GLY A 351 5.10 14.01 19.16
CA GLY A 351 4.51 15.34 19.27
C GLY A 351 3.40 15.55 18.26
N ALA A 352 2.88 16.77 18.23
CA ALA A 352 1.93 17.23 17.24
C ALA A 352 2.46 18.48 16.53
N TYR A 353 2.25 18.56 15.20
CA TYR A 353 2.52 19.79 14.45
C TYR A 353 1.48 20.85 14.85
N SER A 354 0.22 20.44 14.98
CA SER A 354 -0.86 21.27 15.52
C SER A 354 -1.88 20.44 16.31
N GLY A 355 -2.54 21.10 17.27
CA GLY A 355 -3.57 20.47 18.11
C GLY A 355 -3.03 19.60 19.26
N THR A 356 -3.94 18.84 19.84
CA THR A 356 -3.75 17.95 21.00
C THR A 356 -4.55 16.67 20.77
N GLY A 357 -4.14 15.56 21.35
CA GLY A 357 -4.85 14.28 21.21
C GLY A 357 -3.96 13.06 21.32
N THR A 358 -4.55 11.88 21.13
CA THR A 358 -3.86 10.61 21.27
C THR A 358 -3.14 10.20 19.99
N TYR A 359 -2.12 9.37 20.15
CA TYR A 359 -1.37 8.77 19.05
C TYR A 359 -0.92 7.36 19.38
N ARG A 360 -0.37 6.69 18.37
CA ARG A 360 0.40 5.47 18.54
C ARG A 360 1.75 5.56 17.84
N LEU A 361 2.81 5.33 18.61
CA LEU A 361 4.19 5.24 18.14
C LEU A 361 4.59 3.78 17.95
N THR A 362 5.00 3.39 16.75
CA THR A 362 5.41 2.01 16.43
C THR A 362 6.88 1.97 16.04
N ALA A 363 7.66 1.04 16.62
CA ALA A 363 9.03 0.77 16.20
C ALA A 363 9.09 -0.50 15.38
N THR A 364 9.27 -0.38 14.06
CA THR A 364 9.39 -1.53 13.16
C THR A 364 10.86 -1.82 12.89
N ALA A 365 11.31 -3.03 13.20
CA ALA A 365 12.61 -3.51 12.74
C ALA A 365 12.61 -3.51 11.22
N LEU A 366 13.53 -2.78 10.61
CA LEU A 366 13.84 -3.00 9.21
C LEU A 366 14.92 -4.07 9.20
N GLY A 367 14.71 -5.14 8.43
CA GLY A 367 15.64 -6.27 8.37
C GLY A 367 17.08 -5.77 8.23
N SER A 368 18.02 -6.38 8.95
CA SER A 368 19.42 -5.99 8.96
C SER A 368 20.05 -6.19 7.59
N THR A 369 19.83 -5.25 6.68
CA THR A 369 20.78 -4.93 5.63
C THR A 369 21.69 -3.86 6.20
N GLN A 370 22.55 -4.26 7.12
CA GLN A 370 23.76 -3.49 7.38
C GLN A 370 24.76 -3.88 6.27
N PRO A 371 24.97 -3.06 5.22
CA PRO A 371 26.28 -3.04 4.60
C PRO A 371 27.30 -2.60 5.67
N PRO A 372 28.53 -3.14 5.64
CA PRO A 372 29.53 -2.86 6.67
C PRO A 372 29.75 -1.35 6.82
N SER A 373 30.04 -0.92 8.05
CA SER A 373 30.43 0.46 8.33
C SER A 373 31.58 0.89 7.40
N PRO A 374 31.58 2.13 6.89
CA PRO A 374 32.61 2.56 5.96
C PRO A 374 33.99 2.47 6.63
N PRO A 375 34.98 1.86 5.97
CA PRO A 375 36.36 1.91 6.44
C PRO A 375 36.86 3.36 6.38
N PRO A 376 37.91 3.71 7.14
CA PRO A 376 38.49 5.04 7.09
C PRO A 376 38.92 5.40 5.66
N SER A 377 38.75 6.68 5.32
CA SER A 377 38.90 7.33 4.02
C SER A 377 40.23 7.08 3.28
N SER A 378 40.42 5.85 2.77
CA SER A 378 41.50 5.47 1.83
C SER A 378 41.26 4.14 1.09
N THR A 379 40.19 3.40 1.39
CA THR A 379 39.85 2.12 0.73
C THR A 379 38.48 2.20 0.08
N ASP A 380 38.44 1.94 -1.23
CA ASP A 380 37.27 1.83 -2.11
C ASP A 380 36.14 0.99 -1.46
N ASP A 381 34.96 1.60 -1.31
CA ASP A 381 33.81 0.99 -0.63
C ASP A 381 33.02 0.04 -1.56
N PHE A 382 33.05 0.25 -2.87
CA PHE A 382 32.39 -0.57 -3.87
C PHE A 382 33.15 -0.60 -5.21
N SER A 383 33.74 -1.75 -5.54
CA SER A 383 34.48 -1.91 -6.80
C SER A 383 33.64 -1.62 -8.07
N ALA A 384 34.26 -0.98 -9.07
CA ALA A 384 33.68 -0.64 -10.37
C ALA A 384 33.49 -1.83 -11.36
N ASN A 385 33.02 -2.99 -10.91
CA ASN A 385 32.83 -4.17 -11.75
C ASN A 385 31.71 -5.11 -11.25
N THR A 386 31.41 -6.16 -12.02
CA THR A 386 30.35 -7.14 -11.71
C THR A 386 30.59 -7.95 -10.43
N GLY A 387 31.83 -7.99 -9.94
CA GLY A 387 32.22 -8.57 -8.65
C GLY A 387 31.89 -7.69 -7.45
N THR A 388 31.32 -6.50 -7.66
CA THR A 388 30.94 -5.57 -6.60
C THR A 388 30.13 -6.23 -5.48
N ARG A 389 30.34 -5.76 -4.25
CA ARG A 389 29.50 -6.10 -3.10
C ARG A 389 28.26 -5.21 -2.99
N GLY A 390 28.19 -4.11 -3.75
CA GLY A 390 27.05 -3.21 -3.80
C GLY A 390 25.78 -3.94 -4.25
N ARG A 391 24.70 -3.81 -3.47
CA ARG A 391 23.39 -4.39 -3.78
C ARG A 391 22.34 -3.30 -3.70
N LEU A 392 21.43 -3.30 -4.68
CA LEU A 392 20.30 -2.39 -4.73
C LEU A 392 19.03 -3.20 -5.03
N SER A 393 17.98 -2.97 -4.24
CA SER A 393 16.67 -3.59 -4.40
C SER A 393 15.67 -2.57 -4.94
N LEU A 394 14.69 -3.04 -5.72
CA LEU A 394 13.64 -2.17 -6.28
C LEU A 394 12.86 -1.45 -5.16
N GLY A 395 12.66 -0.14 -5.28
CA GLY A 395 12.04 0.70 -4.23
C GLY A 395 12.99 1.01 -3.07
N GLY A 396 14.19 0.43 -3.09
CA GLY A 396 15.24 0.63 -2.09
C GLY A 396 16.16 1.79 -2.44
N ASN A 397 17.10 2.01 -1.53
CA ASN A 397 18.22 2.92 -1.73
C ASN A 397 19.44 2.39 -1.00
N THR A 398 20.61 2.86 -1.41
CA THR A 398 21.89 2.58 -0.80
C THR A 398 22.68 3.88 -0.74
N THR A 399 23.69 3.92 0.13
CA THR A 399 24.62 5.04 0.23
C THR A 399 26.02 4.52 -0.04
N GLY A 400 26.87 5.38 -0.57
CA GLY A 400 28.29 5.12 -0.72
C GLY A 400 29.06 6.43 -0.67
N ASN A 401 30.35 6.35 -0.92
CA ASN A 401 31.24 7.48 -0.92
C ASN A 401 32.16 7.40 -2.13
N ILE A 402 32.35 8.52 -2.81
CA ILE A 402 33.39 8.62 -3.85
C ILE A 402 34.67 9.05 -3.14
N GLU A 403 35.59 8.11 -2.86
CA GLU A 403 36.80 8.36 -2.06
C GLU A 403 37.82 9.21 -2.80
N ARG A 404 37.91 9.06 -4.12
CA ARG A 404 38.91 9.73 -4.97
C ARG A 404 38.32 10.19 -6.29
N SER A 405 38.99 11.14 -6.92
CA SER A 405 38.65 11.57 -8.28
C SER A 405 38.61 10.37 -9.23
N GLY A 406 37.48 10.20 -9.91
CA GLY A 406 37.28 9.13 -10.89
C GLY A 406 36.79 7.80 -10.32
N ASP A 407 36.51 7.71 -9.02
CA ASP A 407 35.90 6.51 -8.45
C ASP A 407 34.53 6.21 -9.04
N GLN A 408 34.22 4.91 -9.08
CA GLN A 408 32.92 4.43 -9.49
C GLN A 408 32.46 3.26 -8.65
N ASP A 409 31.26 3.39 -8.11
CA ASP A 409 30.72 2.43 -7.19
C ASP A 409 29.59 1.69 -7.88
N TRP A 410 29.78 0.39 -8.12
CA TRP A 410 28.79 -0.41 -8.83
C TRP A 410 27.82 -1.07 -7.86
N PHE A 411 26.52 -0.99 -8.16
CA PHE A 411 25.46 -1.65 -7.40
C PHE A 411 24.67 -2.61 -8.27
N ARG A 412 24.62 -3.89 -7.85
CA ARG A 412 23.85 -4.93 -8.54
C ARG A 412 22.37 -4.85 -8.18
N ILE A 413 21.51 -4.84 -9.19
CA ILE A 413 20.04 -4.91 -9.08
C ILE A 413 19.47 -5.94 -10.04
N ARG A 414 18.50 -6.75 -9.58
CA ARG A 414 17.76 -7.68 -10.44
C ARG A 414 16.46 -7.04 -10.91
N LEU A 415 16.25 -7.01 -12.22
CA LEU A 415 15.05 -6.42 -12.85
C LEU A 415 14.38 -7.46 -13.75
N ASN A 416 13.04 -7.40 -13.83
CA ASN A 416 12.28 -8.20 -14.78
C ASN A 416 12.25 -7.52 -16.16
N GLN A 417 12.16 -8.31 -17.23
CA GLN A 417 11.97 -7.77 -18.58
C GLN A 417 10.76 -6.83 -18.65
N GLY A 418 10.94 -5.65 -19.26
CA GLY A 418 9.92 -4.61 -19.38
C GLY A 418 9.71 -3.76 -18.11
N GLN A 419 10.39 -4.08 -17.01
CA GLN A 419 10.30 -3.28 -15.80
C GLN A 419 11.00 -1.94 -16.03
N ARG A 420 10.23 -0.85 -15.88
CA ARG A 420 10.73 0.52 -16.02
C ARG A 420 10.99 1.10 -14.64
N VAL A 421 12.23 1.51 -14.42
CA VAL A 421 12.71 2.01 -13.13
C VAL A 421 13.37 3.38 -13.33
N ARG A 422 13.42 4.16 -12.26
CA ARG A 422 14.18 5.40 -12.19
C ARG A 422 15.26 5.23 -11.14
N PHE A 423 16.49 5.54 -11.52
CA PHE A 423 17.62 5.69 -10.62
C PHE A 423 17.85 7.17 -10.34
N ASP A 424 17.90 7.51 -9.05
CA ASP A 424 18.21 8.83 -8.54
C ASP A 424 19.52 8.74 -7.75
N LEU A 425 20.56 9.46 -8.19
CA LEU A 425 21.82 9.57 -7.47
C LEU A 425 21.90 10.97 -6.84
N GLU A 426 21.92 11.03 -5.52
CA GLU A 426 21.69 12.25 -4.76
C GLU A 426 22.86 12.57 -3.82
N GLY A 427 23.29 13.84 -3.83
CA GLY A 427 24.33 14.35 -2.92
C GLY A 427 23.85 15.56 -2.11
N ARG A 428 24.71 16.57 -2.02
CA ARG A 428 24.49 17.81 -1.25
C ARG A 428 23.23 18.59 -1.63
N PRO A 429 22.83 18.72 -2.92
CA PRO A 429 21.64 19.49 -3.31
C PRO A 429 20.33 19.08 -2.64
N THR A 430 20.18 17.79 -2.28
CA THR A 430 18.99 17.28 -1.58
C THR A 430 19.27 16.91 -0.12
N GLY A 431 20.47 17.22 0.39
CA GLY A 431 20.91 16.85 1.74
C GLY A 431 21.08 15.34 1.96
N ARG A 432 21.14 14.54 0.89
CA ARG A 432 21.26 13.07 0.93
C ARG A 432 22.69 12.56 0.78
N GLY A 433 23.67 13.45 0.90
CA GLY A 433 25.10 13.17 0.86
C GLY A 433 25.93 14.45 0.91
N THR A 434 27.26 14.34 0.93
CA THR A 434 28.18 15.50 0.87
C THR A 434 28.71 15.77 -0.54
N LEU A 435 28.57 14.82 -1.47
CA LEU A 435 29.02 14.97 -2.84
C LEU A 435 28.28 16.12 -3.51
N SER A 436 29.03 17.11 -4.00
CA SER A 436 28.43 18.35 -4.50
C SER A 436 27.82 18.24 -5.89
N ASP A 437 28.20 17.21 -6.64
CA ASP A 437 27.92 17.06 -8.07
C ASP A 437 28.06 15.58 -8.43
N THR A 438 26.92 14.91 -8.58
CA THR A 438 26.88 13.45 -8.79
C THR A 438 26.98 13.13 -10.27
N TYR A 439 27.40 11.91 -10.61
CA TYR A 439 27.37 11.43 -11.99
C TYR A 439 26.99 9.95 -12.02
N LEU A 440 25.81 9.64 -12.56
CA LEU A 440 25.48 8.27 -12.98
C LEU A 440 26.33 7.91 -14.20
N ARG A 441 27.36 7.08 -13.97
CA ARG A 441 28.37 6.69 -14.97
C ARG A 441 27.86 5.64 -15.97
N GLY A 442 26.68 5.09 -15.74
CA GLY A 442 26.02 4.16 -16.64
C GLY A 442 25.28 3.05 -15.91
N ILE A 443 24.46 2.35 -16.69
CA ILE A 443 23.89 1.06 -16.34
C ILE A 443 24.54 0.01 -17.23
N TYR A 444 24.99 -1.08 -16.63
CA TYR A 444 25.71 -2.16 -17.26
C TYR A 444 24.89 -3.44 -17.20
N ASP A 445 25.04 -4.28 -18.20
CA ASP A 445 24.37 -5.57 -18.29
C ASP A 445 25.02 -6.64 -17.40
N SER A 446 24.45 -7.86 -17.39
CA SER A 446 24.95 -8.95 -16.55
C SER A 446 26.39 -9.36 -16.83
N SER A 447 26.91 -9.05 -18.02
CA SER A 447 28.29 -9.33 -18.45
C SER A 447 29.23 -8.15 -18.19
N GLY A 448 28.73 -7.04 -17.64
CA GLY A 448 29.51 -5.83 -17.37
C GLY A 448 29.66 -4.91 -18.58
N ASN A 449 28.87 -5.09 -19.65
CA ASN A 449 28.90 -4.18 -20.80
C ASN A 449 27.97 -2.99 -20.54
N GLN A 450 28.44 -1.77 -20.82
CA GLN A 450 27.64 -0.56 -20.64
C GLN A 450 26.48 -0.53 -21.63
N ILE A 451 25.28 -0.22 -21.13
CA ILE A 451 24.09 0.01 -21.95
C ILE A 451 24.09 1.48 -22.37
N GLY A 452 24.11 1.75 -23.67
CA GLY A 452 24.14 3.12 -24.21
C GLY A 452 22.97 4.00 -23.74
N GLY A 453 23.21 5.29 -23.57
CA GLY A 453 22.19 6.27 -23.18
C GLY A 453 21.81 6.28 -21.70
N THR A 454 22.57 5.60 -20.84
CA THR A 454 22.27 5.44 -19.40
C THR A 454 23.17 6.27 -18.48
N THR A 455 23.91 7.24 -19.03
CA THR A 455 24.77 8.13 -18.26
C THR A 455 24.09 9.49 -18.07
N ASN A 456 24.26 10.12 -16.92
CA ASN A 456 23.68 11.43 -16.63
C ASN A 456 24.37 12.09 -15.43
N ASP A 457 24.74 13.36 -15.52
CA ASP A 457 25.30 14.19 -14.45
C ASP A 457 24.25 15.08 -13.77
N ASP A 458 23.39 15.79 -14.52
CA ASP A 458 22.46 16.79 -13.97
C ASP A 458 20.96 16.55 -14.26
N GLY A 459 20.52 15.29 -14.28
CA GLY A 459 19.12 14.92 -14.56
C GLY A 459 18.15 15.01 -13.38
N GLY A 460 18.68 15.21 -12.17
CA GLY A 460 17.95 15.25 -10.89
C GLY A 460 17.76 16.68 -10.36
N THR A 461 17.53 16.81 -9.05
CA THR A 461 17.38 18.12 -8.40
C THR A 461 18.75 18.80 -8.23
N GLY A 462 18.94 19.97 -8.84
CA GLY A 462 20.23 20.67 -8.79
C GLY A 462 21.27 19.92 -9.62
N THR A 463 22.45 19.68 -9.04
CA THR A 463 23.57 18.92 -9.65
C THR A 463 23.53 17.42 -9.31
N ASN A 464 22.32 16.91 -9.06
CA ASN A 464 22.10 15.47 -8.83
C ASN A 464 21.77 14.77 -10.15
N SER A 465 22.04 13.47 -10.24
CA SER A 465 21.83 12.70 -11.46
C SER A 465 20.55 11.85 -11.40
N ARG A 466 19.93 11.64 -12.56
CA ARG A 466 18.75 10.78 -12.71
C ARG A 466 18.75 10.06 -14.05
N VAL A 467 18.41 8.78 -14.04
CA VAL A 467 18.23 7.97 -15.26
C VAL A 467 16.98 7.13 -15.14
N ASP A 468 16.09 7.23 -16.14
CA ASP A 468 14.99 6.27 -16.34
C ASP A 468 15.49 5.12 -17.21
N PHE A 469 15.25 3.88 -16.79
CA PHE A 469 15.74 2.68 -17.44
C PHE A 469 14.65 1.62 -17.59
N THR A 470 14.57 0.99 -18.76
CA THR A 470 13.70 -0.17 -18.99
C THR A 470 14.56 -1.40 -19.22
N ALA A 471 14.40 -2.42 -18.38
CA ALA A 471 15.12 -3.68 -18.53
C ALA A 471 14.66 -4.43 -19.80
N ASN A 472 15.57 -4.73 -20.71
CA ASN A 472 15.26 -5.44 -21.97
C ASN A 472 15.19 -6.97 -21.81
N ARG A 473 15.74 -7.50 -20.71
CA ARG A 473 15.68 -8.90 -20.28
C ARG A 473 15.53 -9.01 -18.76
N THR A 474 14.98 -10.13 -18.30
CA THR A 474 14.99 -10.47 -16.87
C THR A 474 16.40 -10.88 -16.47
N GLY A 475 16.97 -10.24 -15.46
CA GLY A 475 18.33 -10.54 -15.02
C GLY A 475 18.94 -9.45 -14.14
N ASP A 476 20.24 -9.59 -13.90
CA ASP A 476 21.02 -8.66 -13.10
C ASP A 476 21.56 -7.54 -14.00
N TYR A 477 21.48 -6.31 -13.47
CA TYR A 477 22.05 -5.10 -14.03
C TYR A 477 22.92 -4.43 -12.96
N TYR A 478 23.89 -3.63 -13.38
CA TYR A 478 24.78 -2.90 -12.47
C TYR A 478 24.68 -1.40 -12.74
N VAL A 479 24.43 -0.62 -11.69
CA VAL A 479 24.36 0.84 -11.79
C VAL A 479 25.64 1.42 -11.21
N ALA A 480 26.34 2.26 -11.98
CA ALA A 480 27.58 2.87 -11.57
C ALA A 480 27.34 4.30 -11.05
N ALA A 481 27.49 4.48 -9.74
CA ALA A 481 27.52 5.79 -9.11
C ALA A 481 28.91 6.42 -9.23
N GLY A 482 28.99 7.74 -9.29
CA GLY A 482 30.23 8.47 -9.46
C GLY A 482 30.07 9.95 -9.16
N ALA A 483 31.16 10.70 -9.34
CA ALA A 483 31.17 12.16 -9.25
C ALA A 483 31.51 12.78 -10.61
N TYR A 484 31.00 13.98 -10.91
CA TYR A 484 31.42 14.74 -12.07
C TYR A 484 32.81 15.36 -11.83
N SER A 485 33.75 15.30 -12.78
CA SER A 485 35.15 15.75 -12.62
C SER A 485 35.86 15.14 -11.38
N SER A 486 36.60 15.95 -10.61
CA SER A 486 37.44 15.54 -9.48
C SER A 486 36.77 15.65 -8.11
N ARG A 487 35.43 15.76 -8.05
CA ARG A 487 34.72 15.88 -6.77
C ARG A 487 34.68 14.53 -6.05
N THR A 488 34.56 14.59 -4.75
CA THR A 488 34.47 13.43 -3.84
C THR A 488 33.42 13.71 -2.77
N GLY A 489 32.98 12.67 -2.08
CA GLY A 489 32.00 12.77 -1.01
C GLY A 489 30.93 11.71 -1.06
N THR A 490 30.04 11.75 -0.07
CA THR A 490 29.00 10.74 0.11
C THR A 490 27.79 11.03 -0.77
N TYR A 491 27.08 9.97 -1.15
CA TYR A 491 25.86 10.06 -1.95
C TYR A 491 24.84 9.01 -1.48
N ARG A 492 23.62 9.15 -1.98
CA ARG A 492 22.56 8.16 -1.90
C ARG A 492 22.10 7.79 -3.31
N LEU A 493 22.15 6.51 -3.66
CA LEU A 493 21.57 5.96 -4.87
C LEU A 493 20.22 5.30 -4.53
N ALA A 494 19.13 5.82 -5.08
CA ALA A 494 17.79 5.28 -4.93
C ALA A 494 17.27 4.72 -6.24
N VAL A 495 16.40 3.72 -6.15
CA VAL A 495 15.66 3.20 -7.30
C VAL A 495 14.16 3.19 -7.00
N SER A 496 13.36 3.73 -7.91
CA SER A 496 11.91 3.67 -7.84
C SER A 496 11.33 2.95 -9.06
N SER A 497 10.25 2.21 -8.87
CA SER A 497 9.48 1.69 -9.99
C SER A 497 8.66 2.83 -10.58
N ILE A 498 8.80 3.08 -11.88
CA ILE A 498 8.02 4.09 -12.61
C ILE A 498 7.08 3.42 -13.64
N GLY A 499 6.71 2.18 -13.34
CA GLY A 499 5.78 1.36 -14.08
C GLY A 499 6.43 0.12 -14.70
N THR A 500 5.59 -0.73 -15.28
CA THR A 500 6.02 -1.72 -16.26
C THR A 500 5.65 -1.16 -17.61
N THR A 501 6.61 -0.91 -18.47
CA THR A 501 6.28 -0.99 -19.89
C THR A 501 6.11 -2.46 -20.12
N THR A 502 4.87 -2.98 -20.10
CA THR A 502 4.62 -4.29 -20.70
C THR A 502 5.24 -4.15 -22.08
N PRO A 503 6.35 -4.84 -22.39
CA PRO A 503 6.78 -4.89 -23.76
C PRO A 503 5.54 -5.39 -24.47
N SER A 504 5.02 -4.62 -25.42
CA SER A 504 3.99 -5.14 -26.31
C SER A 504 4.56 -6.44 -26.85
N GLN A 505 4.20 -7.57 -26.25
CA GLN A 505 4.70 -8.85 -26.72
C GLN A 505 3.94 -9.03 -28.03
N PRO A 506 4.64 -8.98 -29.18
CA PRO A 506 3.98 -9.09 -30.45
C PRO A 506 3.16 -10.38 -30.43
N THR A 507 1.88 -10.30 -30.79
CA THR A 507 1.06 -11.50 -30.96
C THR A 507 1.65 -12.27 -32.12
N ILE A 508 2.08 -13.51 -31.89
CA ILE A 508 2.70 -14.37 -32.91
C ILE A 508 1.82 -15.62 -33.10
N LEU A 509 1.54 -15.99 -34.35
CA LEU A 509 0.90 -17.25 -34.72
C LEU A 509 1.93 -18.20 -35.32
N SER A 510 1.99 -19.44 -34.85
CA SER A 510 2.88 -20.49 -35.36
C SER A 510 2.10 -21.79 -35.56
N ILE A 511 2.35 -22.52 -36.64
CA ILE A 511 1.73 -23.83 -36.92
C ILE A 511 2.72 -24.97 -36.69
N ALA A 512 2.22 -26.10 -36.19
CA ALA A 512 2.96 -27.35 -36.08
C ALA A 512 2.06 -28.55 -36.39
N ALA A 513 2.64 -29.61 -36.94
CA ALA A 513 1.95 -30.90 -37.09
C ALA A 513 1.78 -31.57 -35.73
N THR A 514 0.57 -32.01 -35.41
CA THR A 514 0.27 -32.72 -34.15
C THR A 514 -0.24 -34.14 -34.37
N GLY A 515 -0.56 -34.49 -35.61
CA GLY A 515 -0.96 -35.82 -36.02
C GLY A 515 -1.12 -35.87 -37.53
N ALA A 516 -0.03 -35.61 -38.26
CA ALA A 516 -0.03 -35.43 -39.71
C ALA A 516 0.91 -36.38 -40.46
N ASP A 517 1.27 -37.51 -39.85
CA ASP A 517 2.08 -38.56 -40.47
C ASP A 517 1.38 -39.90 -40.24
N LYS A 518 0.57 -40.32 -41.22
CA LYS A 518 -0.43 -41.38 -41.08
C LYS A 518 -0.71 -42.05 -42.42
N ASN A 519 -1.25 -43.24 -42.33
CA ASN A 519 -1.87 -43.97 -43.45
C ASN A 519 -3.11 -43.23 -43.96
N GLU A 520 -3.41 -43.33 -45.25
CA GLU A 520 -4.53 -42.60 -45.88
C GLU A 520 -5.90 -43.26 -45.67
N GLY A 521 -5.92 -44.56 -45.46
CA GLY A 521 -7.08 -45.43 -45.31
C GLY A 521 -7.56 -46.00 -46.65
N ASN A 522 -8.18 -47.18 -46.63
CA ASN A 522 -8.69 -47.81 -47.87
C ASN A 522 -10.01 -47.21 -48.41
N ASN A 523 -10.69 -46.37 -47.61
CA ASN A 523 -11.90 -45.64 -47.97
C ASN A 523 -12.15 -44.47 -47.00
N GLY A 524 -13.04 -43.55 -47.40
CA GLY A 524 -13.47 -42.45 -46.54
C GLY A 524 -12.37 -41.40 -46.39
N ASN A 525 -12.34 -40.72 -45.23
CA ASN A 525 -11.43 -39.59 -45.03
C ASN A 525 -10.61 -39.78 -43.75
N THR A 526 -9.29 -39.66 -43.86
CA THR A 526 -8.40 -39.69 -42.70
C THR A 526 -8.05 -38.27 -42.23
N PRO A 527 -8.26 -37.92 -40.93
CA PRO A 527 -7.96 -36.59 -40.42
C PRO A 527 -6.48 -36.42 -40.02
N PHE A 528 -5.82 -35.49 -40.68
CA PHE A 528 -4.48 -35.00 -40.38
C PHE A 528 -4.58 -33.69 -39.59
N THR A 529 -4.02 -33.64 -38.39
CA THR A 529 -4.21 -32.50 -37.48
C THR A 529 -2.95 -31.67 -37.30
N PHE A 530 -3.16 -30.36 -37.31
CA PHE A 530 -2.15 -29.33 -37.10
C PHE A 530 -2.63 -28.38 -36.01
N THR A 531 -1.74 -27.97 -35.12
CA THR A 531 -2.06 -26.98 -34.08
C THR A 531 -1.46 -25.64 -34.44
N VAL A 532 -2.31 -24.62 -34.50
CA VAL A 532 -1.89 -23.21 -34.56
C VAL A 532 -1.84 -22.68 -33.13
N THR A 533 -0.67 -22.22 -32.71
CA THR A 533 -0.42 -21.65 -31.37
C THR A 533 -0.29 -20.14 -31.47
N ARG A 534 -0.99 -19.43 -30.57
CA ARG A 534 -0.87 -17.99 -30.37
C ARG A 534 -0.04 -17.70 -29.12
N SER A 535 1.06 -16.97 -29.28
CA SER A 535 1.93 -16.49 -28.21
C SER A 535 2.01 -14.97 -28.20
N GLY A 536 2.60 -14.39 -27.14
CA GLY A 536 2.64 -12.94 -26.94
C GLY A 536 1.33 -12.39 -26.36
N ASN A 537 0.90 -11.21 -26.83
CA ASN A 537 -0.33 -10.60 -26.35
C ASN A 537 -1.59 -11.35 -26.84
N THR A 538 -2.44 -11.78 -25.91
CA THR A 538 -3.69 -12.52 -26.19
C THR A 538 -4.96 -11.71 -25.90
N SER A 539 -4.85 -10.44 -25.51
CA SER A 539 -6.00 -9.63 -25.09
C SER A 539 -6.93 -9.24 -26.24
N GLY A 540 -6.43 -9.20 -27.48
CA GLY A 540 -7.18 -8.90 -28.69
C GLY A 540 -7.58 -10.16 -29.48
N SER A 541 -8.34 -9.97 -30.56
CA SER A 541 -8.57 -11.02 -31.55
C SER A 541 -7.42 -11.07 -32.57
N SER A 542 -7.16 -12.25 -33.11
CA SER A 542 -6.15 -12.44 -34.17
C SER A 542 -6.57 -13.56 -35.11
N SER A 543 -6.15 -13.50 -36.37
CA SER A 543 -6.46 -14.54 -37.35
C SER A 543 -5.37 -14.70 -38.39
N ALA A 544 -5.32 -15.86 -39.04
CA ALA A 544 -4.54 -16.11 -40.24
C ALA A 544 -5.31 -17.03 -41.19
N TYR A 545 -4.99 -16.97 -42.47
CA TYR A 545 -5.41 -18.00 -43.43
C TYR A 545 -4.42 -19.16 -43.40
N TRP A 546 -4.89 -20.37 -43.65
CA TRP A 546 -4.06 -21.54 -43.88
C TRP A 546 -4.45 -22.18 -45.21
N THR A 547 -3.44 -22.66 -45.94
CA THR A 547 -3.62 -23.34 -47.24
C THR A 547 -2.72 -24.55 -47.33
N VAL A 548 -3.20 -25.61 -47.98
CA VAL A 548 -2.44 -26.83 -48.26
C VAL A 548 -1.81 -26.76 -49.65
N SER A 549 -0.65 -27.40 -49.82
CA SER A 549 -0.03 -27.66 -51.12
C SER A 549 0.93 -28.85 -51.02
N GLY A 550 1.11 -29.59 -52.10
CA GLY A 550 2.11 -30.67 -52.19
C GLY A 550 3.54 -30.17 -51.96
N HIS A 551 4.40 -31.03 -51.42
CA HIS A 551 5.79 -30.70 -51.08
C HIS A 551 6.75 -31.87 -51.35
N GLY A 552 8.01 -31.56 -51.70
CA GLY A 552 9.05 -32.57 -51.89
C GLY A 552 8.95 -33.35 -53.21
N SER A 553 9.70 -34.44 -53.29
CA SER A 553 9.84 -35.26 -54.52
C SER A 553 8.59 -36.08 -54.86
N ASN A 554 7.81 -36.46 -53.85
CA ASN A 554 6.51 -37.12 -53.99
C ASN A 554 5.48 -36.18 -53.34
N ALA A 555 5.03 -35.20 -54.10
CA ALA A 555 4.16 -34.14 -53.59
C ALA A 555 2.69 -34.53 -53.78
N ALA A 556 1.91 -34.53 -52.71
CA ALA A 556 0.47 -34.75 -52.80
C ALA A 556 -0.18 -33.71 -53.72
N SER A 557 -1.11 -34.15 -54.55
CA SER A 557 -1.92 -33.37 -55.46
C SER A 557 -3.28 -33.00 -54.87
N GLY A 558 -4.17 -32.40 -55.67
CA GLY A 558 -5.52 -32.08 -55.22
C GLY A 558 -6.40 -33.31 -55.00
N SER A 559 -6.16 -34.41 -55.73
CA SER A 559 -6.98 -35.64 -55.68
C SER A 559 -6.99 -36.29 -54.30
N ASP A 560 -5.88 -36.17 -53.58
CA ASP A 560 -5.63 -36.89 -52.33
C ASP A 560 -6.36 -36.24 -51.16
N PHE A 561 -7.14 -35.18 -51.44
CA PHE A 561 -7.97 -34.48 -50.49
C PHE A 561 -9.43 -34.51 -50.92
N THR A 562 -10.33 -34.39 -49.94
CA THR A 562 -11.77 -34.70 -50.05
C THR A 562 -12.57 -33.87 -51.04
N SER A 563 -11.97 -32.83 -51.62
CA SER A 563 -12.59 -31.94 -52.60
C SER A 563 -11.98 -32.04 -54.00
N GLY A 564 -11.04 -32.96 -54.22
CA GLY A 564 -10.23 -33.00 -55.43
C GLY A 564 -9.37 -31.75 -55.63
N SER A 565 -9.17 -30.97 -54.56
CA SER A 565 -8.41 -29.72 -54.54
C SER A 565 -7.76 -29.50 -53.17
N PHE A 566 -6.70 -28.68 -53.12
CA PHE A 566 -6.02 -28.38 -51.87
C PHE A 566 -6.92 -27.60 -50.90
N PRO A 567 -7.13 -28.06 -49.65
CA PRO A 567 -7.96 -27.36 -48.69
C PRO A 567 -7.27 -26.11 -48.11
N GLY A 568 -8.10 -25.17 -47.66
CA GLY A 568 -7.65 -23.97 -46.96
C GLY A 568 -8.81 -23.21 -46.32
N SER A 569 -8.56 -22.50 -45.22
CA SER A 569 -9.57 -21.72 -44.51
C SER A 569 -8.93 -20.66 -43.61
N ARG A 570 -9.76 -19.89 -42.88
CA ARG A 570 -9.32 -18.90 -41.89
C ARG A 570 -9.40 -19.48 -40.49
N VAL A 571 -8.30 -19.40 -39.74
CA VAL A 571 -8.29 -19.67 -38.29
C VAL A 571 -8.39 -18.34 -37.53
N THR A 572 -9.29 -18.26 -36.56
CA THR A 572 -9.53 -17.05 -35.76
C THR A 572 -9.43 -17.37 -34.28
N PHE A 573 -8.74 -16.52 -33.52
CA PHE A 573 -8.60 -16.57 -32.07
C PHE A 573 -9.38 -15.41 -31.46
N ALA A 574 -10.31 -15.72 -30.58
CA ALA A 574 -10.93 -14.73 -29.70
C ALA A 574 -9.95 -14.26 -28.61
N PRO A 575 -10.21 -13.15 -27.91
CA PRO A 575 -9.45 -12.75 -26.73
C PRO A 575 -9.24 -13.92 -25.74
N GLY A 576 -8.00 -14.12 -25.29
CA GLY A 576 -7.60 -15.16 -24.35
C GLY A 576 -7.29 -16.55 -24.95
N GLU A 577 -7.78 -16.88 -26.16
CA GLU A 577 -7.52 -18.20 -26.77
C GLU A 577 -6.04 -18.37 -27.18
N THR A 578 -5.42 -19.51 -26.91
CA THR A 578 -3.98 -19.72 -27.22
C THR A 578 -3.71 -20.82 -28.24
N ARG A 579 -4.70 -21.66 -28.55
CA ARG A 579 -4.57 -22.78 -29.50
C ARG A 579 -5.82 -22.97 -30.35
N LYS A 580 -5.64 -23.33 -31.61
CA LYS A 580 -6.70 -23.81 -32.52
C LYS A 580 -6.17 -25.00 -33.31
N THR A 581 -7.04 -25.96 -33.57
CA THR A 581 -6.74 -27.13 -34.41
C THR A 581 -7.21 -26.88 -35.83
N VAL A 582 -6.31 -27.11 -36.79
CA VAL A 582 -6.60 -27.21 -38.21
C VAL A 582 -6.62 -28.69 -38.57
N THR A 583 -7.70 -29.15 -39.19
CA THR A 583 -7.83 -30.53 -39.66
C THR A 583 -7.86 -30.53 -41.18
N VAL A 584 -6.92 -31.26 -41.77
CA VAL A 584 -6.85 -31.57 -43.20
C VAL A 584 -7.37 -32.98 -43.37
N TYR A 585 -8.36 -33.18 -44.22
CA TYR A 585 -8.91 -34.51 -44.50
C TYR A 585 -8.28 -35.05 -45.79
N VAL A 586 -7.59 -36.17 -45.67
CA VAL A 586 -7.00 -36.93 -46.78
C VAL A 586 -8.04 -37.96 -47.24
N SER A 587 -8.24 -38.10 -48.54
CA SER A 587 -9.13 -39.09 -49.14
C SER A 587 -8.43 -40.44 -49.12
N GLY A 588 -9.04 -41.44 -48.51
CA GLY A 588 -8.52 -42.81 -48.56
C GLY A 588 -9.03 -43.54 -49.80
N ASP A 589 -8.17 -44.30 -50.46
CA ASP A 589 -8.53 -45.19 -51.56
C ASP A 589 -7.69 -46.48 -51.55
N THR A 590 -7.70 -47.25 -52.65
CA THR A 590 -7.01 -48.56 -52.70
C THR A 590 -5.91 -48.62 -53.76
N SER A 591 -5.51 -47.47 -54.28
CA SER A 591 -4.53 -47.33 -55.36
C SER A 591 -3.13 -47.40 -54.78
N VAL A 592 -2.26 -48.20 -55.39
CA VAL A 592 -0.88 -48.29 -54.90
C VAL A 592 -0.11 -47.05 -55.32
N GLU A 593 0.15 -46.16 -54.36
CA GLU A 593 0.88 -44.92 -54.55
C GLU A 593 2.23 -44.93 -53.80
N LEU A 594 3.00 -43.84 -53.89
CA LEU A 594 4.17 -43.64 -53.05
C LEU A 594 3.76 -42.92 -51.76
N ASN A 595 4.60 -42.94 -50.74
CA ASN A 595 4.41 -42.00 -49.63
C ASN A 595 4.56 -40.57 -50.16
N GLU A 596 3.54 -39.77 -49.93
CA GLU A 596 3.45 -38.41 -50.43
C GLU A 596 3.53 -37.39 -49.30
N ASN A 597 3.95 -36.17 -49.64
CA ASN A 597 4.12 -35.11 -48.66
C ASN A 597 3.35 -33.86 -49.08
N PHE A 598 2.78 -33.19 -48.09
CA PHE A 598 2.15 -31.89 -48.23
C PHE A 598 2.61 -30.93 -47.13
N ARG A 599 2.39 -29.64 -47.35
CA ARG A 599 2.62 -28.60 -46.36
C ARG A 599 1.36 -27.78 -46.12
N VAL A 600 1.15 -27.37 -44.88
CA VAL A 600 0.16 -26.38 -44.46
C VAL A 600 0.88 -25.07 -44.20
N GLN A 601 0.51 -24.00 -44.89
CA GLN A 601 1.14 -22.69 -44.78
C GLN A 601 0.17 -21.63 -44.26
N LEU A 602 0.59 -20.88 -43.23
CA LEU A 602 -0.09 -19.69 -42.72
C LEU A 602 0.22 -18.48 -43.59
N SER A 603 -0.79 -17.65 -43.87
CA SER A 603 -0.66 -16.41 -44.62
C SER A 603 -1.68 -15.36 -44.17
N ASN A 604 -1.52 -14.12 -44.64
CA ASN A 604 -2.49 -13.02 -44.48
C ASN A 604 -2.98 -12.87 -43.03
N SER A 605 -2.05 -12.83 -42.07
CA SER A 605 -2.40 -12.66 -40.66
C SER A 605 -2.91 -11.24 -40.37
N SER A 606 -3.84 -11.15 -39.42
CA SER A 606 -4.37 -9.89 -38.91
C SER A 606 -4.41 -9.94 -37.39
N GLY A 607 -4.00 -8.84 -36.75
CA GLY A 607 -3.85 -8.78 -35.29
C GLY A 607 -2.69 -9.63 -34.72
N ALA A 608 -1.82 -10.18 -35.59
CA ALA A 608 -0.65 -10.97 -35.22
C ALA A 608 0.39 -11.01 -36.35
N ALA A 609 1.66 -11.21 -36.00
CA ALA A 609 2.71 -11.62 -36.92
C ALA A 609 2.73 -13.15 -37.08
N ILE A 610 3.25 -13.65 -38.19
CA ILE A 610 3.46 -15.08 -38.41
C ILE A 610 4.88 -15.44 -37.95
N GLY A 611 4.98 -16.40 -37.04
CA GLY A 611 6.23 -17.01 -36.61
C GLY A 611 6.57 -18.19 -37.51
N THR A 612 6.40 -19.42 -37.03
CA THR A 612 6.50 -20.61 -37.88
C THR A 612 5.33 -20.64 -38.87
N SER A 613 5.60 -20.31 -40.13
CA SER A 613 4.58 -20.21 -41.16
C SER A 613 4.15 -21.55 -41.77
N THR A 614 4.91 -22.62 -41.58
CA THR A 614 4.73 -23.86 -42.35
C THR A 614 4.87 -25.09 -41.45
N ALA A 615 3.98 -26.06 -41.65
CA ALA A 615 4.05 -27.39 -41.06
C ALA A 615 3.86 -28.45 -42.16
N TYR A 616 4.44 -29.63 -41.98
CA TYR A 616 4.44 -30.69 -42.99
C TYR A 616 3.58 -31.88 -42.55
N GLY A 617 2.99 -32.56 -43.52
CA GLY A 617 2.34 -33.85 -43.33
C GLY A 617 2.81 -34.86 -44.36
N THR A 618 2.79 -36.14 -43.97
CA THR A 618 3.18 -37.29 -44.80
C THR A 618 2.02 -38.26 -44.87
N ILE A 619 1.50 -38.44 -46.07
CA ILE A 619 0.49 -39.45 -46.39
C ILE A 619 1.28 -40.73 -46.66
N ARG A 620 1.14 -41.71 -45.77
CA ARG A 620 1.76 -43.01 -45.92
C ARG A 620 0.83 -43.87 -46.76
N ASN A 621 1.37 -44.48 -47.80
CA ASN A 621 0.69 -45.52 -48.54
C ASN A 621 0.76 -46.83 -47.74
N GLU A 622 -0.39 -47.38 -47.38
CA GLU A 622 -0.54 -48.73 -46.84
C GLU A 622 -1.00 -49.77 -47.85
N ASP A 623 -1.35 -49.35 -49.07
CA ASP A 623 -1.81 -50.24 -50.11
C ASP A 623 -0.65 -51.06 -50.66
N SER A 624 -0.77 -52.36 -50.45
CA SER A 624 0.22 -53.30 -50.93
C SER A 624 -0.07 -53.69 -52.37
N PHE A 625 1.00 -53.75 -53.16
CA PHE A 625 0.97 -54.36 -54.49
C PHE A 625 0.48 -55.82 -54.46
N PHE A 626 0.65 -56.50 -53.31
CA PHE A 626 0.14 -57.86 -53.08
C PHE A 626 -1.38 -57.94 -52.89
N ASP A 627 -2.03 -56.85 -52.47
CA ASP A 627 -3.49 -56.81 -52.34
C ASP A 627 -4.19 -56.68 -53.71
N TYR A 628 -3.50 -56.09 -54.69
CA TYR A 628 -3.90 -56.17 -56.10
C TYR A 628 -3.73 -57.58 -56.67
N LEU A 629 -2.67 -58.31 -56.29
CA LEU A 629 -2.45 -59.70 -56.72
C LEU A 629 -3.46 -60.66 -56.08
N SER A 630 -3.86 -60.44 -54.83
CA SER A 630 -4.89 -61.25 -54.14
C SER A 630 -6.28 -61.02 -54.74
N ARG A 631 -6.62 -59.77 -55.09
CA ARG A 631 -7.86 -59.42 -55.81
C ARG A 631 -7.86 -59.87 -57.27
N ALA A 632 -6.72 -59.79 -57.97
CA ALA A 632 -6.56 -60.35 -59.32
C ALA A 632 -6.65 -61.89 -59.31
N ALA A 633 -6.08 -62.58 -58.31
CA ALA A 633 -6.21 -64.02 -58.14
C ALA A 633 -7.68 -64.44 -57.86
N ALA A 634 -8.44 -63.63 -57.11
CA ALA A 634 -9.87 -63.84 -56.93
C ALA A 634 -10.70 -63.60 -58.21
N TYR A 635 -10.23 -62.76 -59.14
CA TYR A 635 -10.88 -62.48 -60.42
C TYR A 635 -10.45 -63.42 -61.56
N VAL A 636 -9.25 -64.03 -61.48
CA VAL A 636 -8.82 -65.12 -62.37
C VAL A 636 -9.72 -66.36 -62.22
N ALA A 637 -10.38 -66.53 -61.07
CA ALA A 637 -11.41 -67.54 -60.88
C ALA A 637 -12.69 -67.30 -61.70
N THR A 638 -12.92 -66.10 -62.28
CA THR A 638 -14.14 -65.76 -63.04
C THR A 638 -13.94 -65.56 -64.56
N GLY A 639 -12.70 -65.70 -65.07
CA GLY A 639 -12.45 -65.95 -66.51
C GLY A 639 -12.43 -64.75 -67.47
N ALA A 640 -12.31 -63.50 -67.02
CA ALA A 640 -12.27 -62.33 -67.91
C ALA A 640 -10.83 -61.94 -68.34
N ARG A 641 -10.41 -62.35 -69.55
CA ARG A 641 -9.06 -62.08 -70.11
C ARG A 641 -8.72 -60.60 -70.33
N SER A 642 -9.70 -59.74 -70.57
CA SER A 642 -9.49 -58.31 -70.88
C SER A 642 -9.07 -57.46 -69.67
N ALA A 643 -9.33 -57.92 -68.44
CA ALA A 643 -8.87 -57.26 -67.22
C ALA A 643 -7.38 -57.53 -66.94
N LEU A 644 -6.83 -58.65 -67.44
CA LEU A 644 -5.44 -59.04 -67.19
C LEU A 644 -4.44 -58.10 -67.90
N ASP A 645 -4.74 -57.70 -69.14
CA ASP A 645 -3.90 -56.75 -69.90
C ASP A 645 -3.94 -55.35 -69.29
N TRP A 646 -5.11 -54.87 -68.87
CA TRP A 646 -5.25 -53.58 -68.18
C TRP A 646 -4.49 -53.55 -66.84
N THR A 647 -4.57 -54.65 -66.08
CA THR A 647 -3.86 -54.79 -64.81
C THR A 647 -2.35 -54.88 -65.03
N MET A 648 -1.89 -55.61 -66.06
CA MET A 648 -0.46 -55.70 -66.39
C MET A 648 0.12 -54.39 -66.92
N ASP A 649 -0.66 -53.56 -67.62
CA ASP A 649 -0.21 -52.23 -68.05
C ASP A 649 -0.17 -51.22 -66.89
N ASN A 650 -1.10 -51.30 -65.93
CA ASN A 650 -1.01 -50.53 -64.69
C ASN A 650 0.19 -50.95 -63.83
N ILE A 651 0.46 -52.26 -63.75
CA ILE A 651 1.63 -52.83 -63.09
C ILE A 651 2.93 -52.37 -63.77
N ARG A 652 3.00 -52.42 -65.11
CA ARG A 652 4.14 -51.89 -65.88
C ARG A 652 4.33 -50.39 -65.67
N SER A 653 3.24 -49.62 -65.66
CA SER A 653 3.29 -48.18 -65.40
C SER A 653 3.85 -47.90 -64.00
N ALA A 654 3.33 -48.56 -62.95
CA ALA A 654 3.81 -48.43 -61.57
C ALA A 654 5.29 -48.85 -61.40
N LEU A 655 5.74 -49.90 -62.09
CA LEU A 655 7.15 -50.28 -62.12
C LEU A 655 8.02 -49.24 -62.83
N THR A 656 7.56 -48.70 -63.97
CA THR A 656 8.31 -47.70 -64.76
C THR A 656 8.51 -46.41 -63.98
N THR A 657 7.53 -45.97 -63.19
CA THR A 657 7.64 -44.77 -62.33
C THR A 657 8.67 -44.95 -61.21
N LYS A 658 8.89 -46.18 -60.71
CA LYS A 658 9.92 -46.51 -59.70
C LYS A 658 11.36 -46.49 -60.26
N TYR A 659 11.57 -46.73 -61.55
CA TYR A 659 12.91 -46.85 -62.16
C TYR A 659 13.70 -45.52 -62.25
N ASN A 660 13.05 -44.35 -62.20
CA ASN A 660 13.71 -43.05 -62.40
C ASN A 660 14.42 -42.45 -61.17
N ASN A 661 14.23 -42.99 -59.95
CA ASN A 661 14.74 -42.40 -58.70
C ASN A 661 15.71 -43.32 -57.91
N GLY A 662 16.68 -43.92 -58.62
CA GLY A 662 17.99 -44.28 -58.06
C GLY A 662 18.09 -45.47 -57.09
N THR A 663 17.00 -46.13 -56.70
CA THR A 663 17.06 -47.32 -55.82
C THR A 663 16.86 -48.59 -56.65
N LYS A 664 17.93 -49.39 -56.84
CA LYS A 664 17.87 -50.67 -57.54
C LYS A 664 17.22 -51.74 -56.67
N TYR A 665 16.08 -52.28 -57.10
CA TYR A 665 15.59 -53.59 -56.64
C TYR A 665 15.50 -54.52 -57.84
N LEU A 666 16.12 -55.70 -57.73
CA LEU A 666 16.11 -56.72 -58.78
C LEU A 666 14.84 -57.56 -58.61
N ALA A 667 13.93 -57.51 -59.56
CA ALA A 667 12.79 -58.43 -59.63
C ALA A 667 12.75 -59.06 -61.02
N TYR A 668 13.18 -60.32 -61.13
CA TYR A 668 12.92 -61.14 -62.30
C TYR A 668 11.49 -61.65 -62.25
N VAL A 669 10.70 -61.32 -63.26
CA VAL A 669 9.44 -62.03 -63.55
C VAL A 669 9.76 -63.08 -64.61
N THR A 670 10.03 -64.32 -64.21
CA THR A 670 9.99 -65.44 -65.15
C THR A 670 8.54 -65.87 -65.32
N SER A 671 8.00 -65.70 -66.52
CA SER A 671 6.70 -66.24 -66.92
C SER A 671 6.70 -67.77 -66.72
N PRO A 672 5.78 -68.36 -65.94
CA PRO A 672 5.53 -69.79 -66.07
C PRO A 672 4.59 -69.98 -67.25
N THR A 673 5.13 -70.40 -68.39
CA THR A 673 4.32 -71.15 -69.37
C THR A 673 3.92 -72.46 -68.72
N VAL A 674 2.65 -72.61 -68.33
CA VAL A 674 2.09 -73.92 -67.98
C VAL A 674 0.76 -74.12 -68.68
N ASP A 675 0.80 -75.11 -69.57
CA ASP A 675 -0.31 -75.73 -70.30
C ASP A 675 -1.24 -76.44 -69.31
N ILE A 676 -2.56 -76.29 -69.47
CA ILE A 676 -3.58 -76.87 -68.58
C ILE A 676 -4.10 -78.19 -69.18
N PRO A 677 -4.17 -79.27 -68.40
CA PRO A 677 -5.48 -79.92 -68.20
C PRO A 677 -5.78 -80.30 -66.74
N HIS A 678 -6.93 -79.82 -66.25
CA HIS A 678 -7.88 -80.24 -65.18
C HIS A 678 -7.66 -81.58 -64.41
N PRO A 679 -8.39 -81.84 -63.30
CA PRO A 679 -8.81 -80.97 -62.17
C PRO A 679 -8.68 -81.69 -60.80
N TYR A 680 -8.19 -81.06 -59.71
CA TYR A 680 -8.59 -81.49 -58.35
C TYR A 680 -8.48 -80.34 -57.34
N THR A 681 -9.53 -80.25 -56.52
CA THR A 681 -9.72 -79.37 -55.35
C THR A 681 -8.65 -79.58 -54.28
N PHE A 682 -8.06 -78.51 -53.76
CA PHE A 682 -7.35 -78.51 -52.47
C PHE A 682 -7.67 -77.23 -51.69
N GLY A 683 -8.28 -77.39 -50.52
CA GLY A 683 -8.30 -76.38 -49.48
C GLY A 683 -6.97 -76.34 -48.75
N LEU A 684 -6.52 -75.15 -48.34
CA LEU A 684 -5.36 -75.00 -47.46
C LEU A 684 -5.68 -74.03 -46.33
N THR A 685 -5.79 -74.61 -45.15
CA THR A 685 -5.58 -73.97 -43.84
C THR A 685 -4.10 -73.63 -43.66
N SER A 686 -3.84 -72.51 -42.99
CA SER A 686 -2.52 -71.97 -42.64
C SER A 686 -1.61 -72.96 -41.91
N THR A 687 -0.37 -73.14 -42.38
CA THR A 687 0.77 -73.49 -41.52
C THR A 687 2.10 -73.12 -42.20
N SER A 688 3.01 -72.62 -41.37
CA SER A 688 4.37 -72.14 -41.61
C SER A 688 5.23 -72.98 -42.57
N ILE A 689 5.98 -72.32 -43.45
CA ILE A 689 7.17 -72.90 -44.10
C ILE A 689 8.35 -71.95 -43.91
N GLY A 690 9.35 -72.40 -43.15
CA GLY A 690 10.68 -71.82 -43.15
C GLY A 690 11.46 -72.26 -44.39
N ALA A 691 12.17 -71.33 -45.00
CA ALA A 691 13.17 -71.61 -46.02
C ALA A 691 14.36 -70.66 -45.84
N THR A 692 15.49 -71.24 -45.44
CA THR A 692 16.80 -70.60 -45.37
C THR A 692 17.41 -70.63 -46.77
N ALA A 693 17.86 -69.49 -47.31
CA ALA A 693 18.60 -69.43 -48.57
C ALA A 693 19.91 -68.64 -48.38
N TYR A 694 21.01 -69.28 -48.77
CA TYR A 694 22.36 -68.70 -48.87
C TYR A 694 22.46 -67.81 -50.12
N PHE A 695 23.14 -66.67 -50.02
CA PHE A 695 23.45 -65.79 -51.15
C PHE A 695 24.96 -65.79 -51.43
N ASP A 696 25.33 -66.05 -52.68
CA ASP A 696 26.67 -65.87 -53.23
C ASP A 696 26.70 -64.56 -54.02
N ILE A 697 27.73 -63.73 -53.78
CA ILE A 697 27.90 -62.40 -54.41
C ILE A 697 29.05 -62.52 -55.42
N ALA A 698 28.73 -62.55 -56.71
CA ALA A 698 29.68 -62.27 -57.79
C ALA A 698 28.97 -61.67 -59.02
N ASP A 699 29.68 -60.74 -59.67
CA ASP A 699 29.44 -60.11 -60.97
C ASP A 699 28.44 -58.94 -61.10
N ILE A 700 28.92 -57.70 -60.86
CA ILE A 700 28.73 -56.56 -61.79
C ILE A 700 29.99 -55.65 -61.76
N MET A 701 30.90 -55.82 -62.73
CA MET A 701 31.72 -54.74 -63.31
C MET A 701 31.63 -54.80 -64.84
N GLY A 702 31.62 -53.63 -65.49
CA GLY A 702 31.64 -53.44 -66.95
C GLY A 702 30.24 -53.26 -67.55
N ILE A 703 29.74 -52.05 -67.84
CA ILE A 703 30.15 -51.16 -68.93
C ILE A 703 30.53 -51.93 -70.21
N THR A 704 29.65 -51.87 -71.21
CA THR A 704 29.96 -51.68 -72.64
C THR A 704 28.67 -51.16 -73.27
N GLN A 705 28.57 -49.89 -73.69
CA GLN A 705 29.06 -49.38 -74.97
C GLN A 705 28.75 -50.32 -76.15
N GLU A 706 27.97 -49.80 -77.08
CA GLU A 706 27.54 -50.45 -78.32
C GLU A 706 28.71 -51.09 -79.10
N GLY A 707 28.45 -52.25 -79.72
CA GLY A 707 29.12 -52.58 -80.97
C GLY A 707 29.60 -54.02 -81.14
N ARG A 708 28.83 -54.78 -81.94
CA ARG A 708 29.25 -55.84 -82.88
C ARG A 708 29.94 -57.12 -82.35
N GLY A 709 29.19 -58.22 -82.47
CA GLY A 709 29.63 -59.41 -83.22
C GLY A 709 30.21 -60.59 -82.43
N GLY A 710 29.83 -61.81 -82.85
CA GLY A 710 30.69 -63.00 -82.76
C GLY A 710 30.24 -64.11 -81.82
N TYR A 711 30.21 -65.32 -82.36
CA TYR A 711 29.77 -66.61 -81.79
C TYR A 711 30.70 -67.23 -80.71
N ALA A 712 30.09 -68.13 -79.91
CA ALA A 712 30.55 -69.45 -79.42
C ALA A 712 31.60 -69.57 -78.28
N GLY A 713 31.31 -70.47 -77.31
CA GLY A 713 32.34 -71.30 -76.64
C GLY A 713 32.38 -71.31 -75.10
N ASN A 714 31.79 -72.36 -74.53
CA ASN A 714 32.09 -73.16 -73.33
C ASN A 714 33.20 -72.81 -72.28
N GLU A 715 32.81 -73.06 -71.01
CA GLU A 715 33.48 -73.82 -69.92
C GLU A 715 34.66 -73.24 -69.10
N ASN A 716 34.37 -73.07 -67.79
CA ASN A 716 35.18 -73.35 -66.59
C ASN A 716 36.45 -72.51 -66.27
N GLY A 717 36.44 -71.77 -65.15
CA GLY A 717 37.65 -71.59 -64.32
C GLY A 717 37.91 -70.21 -63.68
N TRP A 718 37.82 -70.18 -62.34
CA TRP A 718 38.19 -69.18 -61.33
C TRP A 718 39.51 -68.41 -61.50
N VAL A 719 39.60 -67.12 -61.05
CA VAL A 719 40.74 -66.52 -60.31
C VAL A 719 40.30 -65.32 -59.44
N THR A 720 40.95 -65.20 -58.27
CA THR A 720 40.79 -64.30 -57.12
C THR A 720 41.50 -62.93 -57.18
N THR A 721 40.95 -61.96 -56.41
CA THR A 721 41.58 -61.01 -55.44
C THR A 721 41.94 -59.51 -55.73
N TRP A 722 41.48 -58.68 -54.75
CA TRP A 722 41.92 -57.40 -54.11
C TRP A 722 42.13 -56.09 -54.89
N ILE A 723 41.37 -55.02 -54.53
CA ILE A 723 41.79 -53.60 -54.58
C ILE A 723 41.23 -52.83 -53.36
N ASP A 724 42.13 -52.09 -52.71
CA ASP A 724 41.96 -51.23 -51.53
C ASP A 724 41.11 -49.97 -51.76
N ALA A 725 40.49 -49.45 -50.69
CA ALA A 725 39.94 -48.10 -50.66
C ALA A 725 40.53 -47.32 -49.47
N GLU A 726 41.48 -46.44 -49.77
CA GLU A 726 42.01 -45.43 -48.83
C GLU A 726 40.99 -44.31 -48.61
N ALA A 727 40.79 -43.98 -47.34
CA ALA A 727 40.04 -42.85 -46.86
C ALA A 727 40.88 -41.56 -46.90
N SER A 728 40.31 -40.47 -47.39
CA SER A 728 40.84 -39.11 -47.15
C SER A 728 40.14 -38.49 -45.95
N LEU A 729 40.90 -38.35 -44.86
CA LEU A 729 40.54 -37.59 -43.66
C LEU A 729 40.81 -36.10 -43.87
N LEU A 730 39.93 -35.24 -43.35
CA LEU A 730 40.30 -33.91 -42.87
C LEU A 730 39.70 -33.72 -41.48
N SER A 731 40.59 -33.73 -40.49
CA SER A 731 40.36 -33.24 -39.13
C SER A 731 41.35 -32.10 -38.83
N LEU A 732 40.86 -31.08 -38.13
CA LEU A 732 41.58 -30.13 -37.27
C LEU A 732 40.53 -29.74 -36.21
N GLY A 733 40.64 -29.96 -34.91
CA GLY A 733 41.60 -30.67 -34.08
C GLY A 733 41.09 -30.65 -32.63
N ALA A 734 41.40 -31.74 -31.91
CA ALA A 734 41.55 -31.91 -30.46
C ALA A 734 40.44 -31.52 -29.46
N GLY A 735 39.98 -32.53 -28.69
CA GLY A 735 39.51 -32.32 -27.32
C GLY A 735 38.67 -33.43 -26.69
N TYR A 736 39.31 -34.53 -26.27
CA TYR A 736 38.86 -35.57 -25.30
C TYR A 736 37.92 -36.71 -25.75
N SER A 737 38.38 -37.95 -25.52
CA SER A 737 37.62 -39.20 -25.29
C SER A 737 37.73 -39.57 -23.79
N PRO A 738 37.10 -40.64 -23.24
CA PRO A 738 35.99 -41.52 -23.69
C PRO A 738 34.92 -41.74 -22.59
N VAL A 739 33.98 -42.66 -22.83
CA VAL A 739 33.33 -43.69 -21.95
C VAL A 739 31.87 -43.82 -22.42
N GLY A 740 31.30 -44.97 -22.79
CA GLY A 740 31.71 -46.36 -22.84
C GLY A 740 30.62 -47.13 -23.61
N ILE A 741 31.00 -48.22 -24.25
CA ILE A 741 30.12 -49.14 -24.98
C ILE A 741 29.36 -49.97 -23.94
N VAL A 742 28.05 -50.14 -24.12
CA VAL A 742 27.28 -51.22 -23.50
C VAL A 742 26.67 -52.04 -24.63
N GLU A 743 27.21 -53.25 -24.80
CA GLU A 743 26.53 -54.36 -25.45
C GLU A 743 25.29 -54.74 -24.62
N ILE A 744 24.16 -54.97 -25.29
CA ILE A 744 23.08 -55.78 -24.74
C ILE A 744 22.93 -56.97 -25.68
N GLU A 745 23.39 -58.11 -25.18
CA GLU A 745 23.13 -59.46 -25.69
C GLU A 745 21.67 -59.88 -25.42
N ASP A 746 21.18 -60.74 -26.30
CA ASP A 746 20.08 -61.71 -26.17
C ASP A 746 18.63 -61.23 -25.88
N ILE A 747 17.77 -61.47 -26.89
CA ILE A 747 16.33 -61.64 -26.74
C ILE A 747 16.06 -63.15 -26.75
N ASP A 748 15.80 -63.71 -25.57
CA ASP A 748 15.20 -65.03 -25.42
C ASP A 748 13.69 -64.91 -25.19
N VAL A 749 12.96 -65.74 -25.93
CA VAL A 749 11.50 -65.91 -25.90
C VAL A 749 11.14 -66.77 -24.69
N PHE A 750 10.19 -66.33 -23.86
CA PHE A 750 9.47 -67.24 -22.95
C PHE A 750 7.97 -66.99 -22.91
N GLU A 751 7.32 -68.11 -22.66
CA GLU A 751 5.97 -68.57 -22.88
C GLU A 751 4.96 -68.06 -21.83
N THR A 752 3.68 -68.17 -22.16
CA THR A 752 2.51 -67.85 -21.35
C THR A 752 2.29 -68.83 -20.18
N ASP A 753 1.97 -68.33 -18.98
CA ASP A 753 1.02 -68.98 -18.05
C ASP A 753 0.29 -67.95 -17.16
N PRO A 754 -1.03 -68.08 -16.91
CA PRO A 754 -1.90 -67.06 -16.35
C PRO A 754 -2.25 -67.36 -14.89
N THR A 755 -1.50 -66.84 -13.91
CA THR A 755 -2.01 -66.67 -12.53
C THR A 755 -1.18 -65.63 -11.76
N ARG A 756 -1.68 -64.38 -11.65
CA ARG A 756 -1.75 -63.60 -10.38
C ARG A 756 -2.14 -62.13 -10.59
N GLN A 757 -2.91 -61.66 -9.62
CA GLN A 757 -3.74 -60.47 -9.59
C GLN A 757 -2.96 -59.15 -9.51
N PHE A 758 -3.61 -58.10 -10.04
CA PHE A 758 -3.36 -56.70 -9.75
C PHE A 758 -3.49 -56.40 -8.25
N ASP A 759 -2.57 -55.61 -7.72
CA ASP A 759 -2.85 -54.71 -6.60
C ASP A 759 -2.12 -53.38 -6.80
N LEU A 760 -2.92 -52.32 -6.94
CA LEU A 760 -2.48 -50.93 -6.98
C LEU A 760 -2.17 -50.49 -5.55
N SER A 761 -0.95 -50.04 -5.28
CA SER A 761 -0.69 -49.14 -4.16
C SER A 761 0.25 -48.00 -4.56
N LEU A 762 -0.30 -46.79 -4.48
CA LEU A 762 0.42 -45.52 -4.46
C LEU A 762 1.12 -45.40 -3.11
N GLY A 763 2.45 -45.35 -3.13
CA GLY A 763 3.28 -45.15 -1.95
C GLY A 763 4.53 -44.35 -2.33
N SER A 764 4.56 -43.12 -1.85
CA SER A 764 5.58 -42.07 -1.94
C SER A 764 7.05 -42.47 -1.73
N VAL A 765 7.93 -41.50 -2.04
CA VAL A 765 9.32 -41.26 -1.54
C VAL A 765 10.39 -41.56 -2.60
N GLU A 766 11.40 -40.74 -2.88
CA GLU A 766 11.79 -39.35 -2.58
C GLU A 766 13.07 -39.15 -3.44
N PHE A 767 13.16 -38.07 -4.22
CA PHE A 767 14.41 -37.73 -4.90
C PHE A 767 15.41 -37.25 -3.85
N ARG A 768 16.46 -38.03 -3.60
CA ARG A 768 17.66 -37.58 -2.89
C ARG A 768 18.88 -37.63 -3.79
N GLY A 769 19.36 -36.43 -4.11
CA GLY A 769 20.77 -36.06 -3.99
C GLY A 769 21.78 -36.85 -4.83
N LEU A 770 22.04 -36.32 -6.02
CA LEU A 770 23.34 -36.48 -6.67
C LEU A 770 24.47 -36.02 -5.72
N THR A 771 25.43 -36.90 -5.49
CA THR A 771 26.82 -36.50 -5.23
C THR A 771 27.70 -37.46 -6.03
N PHE A 772 28.39 -36.92 -7.04
CA PHE A 772 29.40 -37.63 -7.83
C PHE A 772 30.73 -37.66 -7.08
N SER A 773 31.45 -38.78 -7.16
CA SER A 773 32.90 -38.76 -7.40
C SER A 773 33.36 -40.02 -8.13
N THR A 774 34.03 -39.80 -9.28
CA THR A 774 35.22 -40.51 -9.82
C THR A 774 35.13 -42.04 -9.90
N ASP A 775 35.14 -42.70 -11.07
CA ASP A 775 35.83 -42.44 -12.35
C ASP A 775 34.92 -42.55 -13.59
#